data_AF-A0A969JDU5-F1
#
_entry.id   AF-A0A969JDU5-F1
#
_cell.length_a   1.000
_cell.length_b   1.000
_cell.length_c   1.000
_cell.angle_alpha   90.00
_cell.angle_beta   90.00
_cell.angle_gamma   90.00
#
_symmetry.space_group_name_H-M   'P 1'
#
loop_
_entity.id
_entity.type
_entity.pdbx_description
1 polymer ?
#
loop_
_entity_poly.entity_id
_entity_poly.type
_entity_poly.pdbx_seq_one_letter_code
_entity_poly.pdbx_strand_id
1 'polypeptide(L)'
;MARNFVNGEEYKRLVSDRNQTARDWNVEICVSQLFEAQVAATPAAIALVYGDQALTYDQLNRRVNQLAHHLCSQGIQPEDLVGLCLDRSFEMVIGMLAIHKAGAAYLPLDPNYPADRLSLIVEDAQPKFLLTQAKNADCLPELDLPHIWMDRDAQMLAQLPDHNPEPRATGSNLAYLIYTSGSTGKPKGVMIEHRSLSNFCQAVQEFYAVGQGDRVLQFSTINFDLSVEQFYPYLICGGSLALRTPEMTESIPQFLACCAAWEVTVLDLPTAYWNLLVVEMISGGYALPPSIRRAVIIGEPASPERVAQWQQLSAGRAPLVNSYGPTEATVAATRYFVPPQPTELDAASAQVSIGVPMGNMQIYLLDAQQQLVPDGSIGEICIGGLGVARGYLNRPEINADRFICDRFSGTPNGRLYRTGDLGRYRADGNLICLGRMDNQVKLRGYRIELGEIETCLNQHPMVKQAVVIVREDTPGNKRLVAYWVNKQGQQATATELSSWVAGQLPDYMVPSALVSLEALPLNANGKVDRKALPLPAMTMLGDGTARALTASEQQLAEIWAALMGLAPSDLQGESNYFELGGNSLSALGLLVQVEKEFGVRLNLSDLFLAPTLGAMALRLEEQRQSGASGAAAETTLMQLRPSGQKSPFFFINSISFGLLLAPHFAPDHPFYSINIFGATERLLALESGSLRAIAESCTNDLQTVQPHGPYHLGGYCDDSKLAFEMAQCLQERGEEVALLAFIDANWEAEVNDLHSHWANLRNFGLSYLGEKVRSKVEMVQHQLGVTWQSWISHFRQAQGEEATEVGRDILLLRRYNAATAAHQPQIFA
;
A
#
# COMPACT_ATOMS: atom_id res chain seq x y z
N MET A 1 22.60 -33.17 -37.64
CA MET A 1 23.33 -31.89 -37.81
C MET A 1 22.30 -30.77 -37.72
N ALA A 2 22.17 -30.13 -36.55
CA ALA A 2 21.30 -28.96 -36.41
C ALA A 2 21.88 -27.82 -37.27
N ARG A 3 21.09 -27.25 -38.17
CA ARG A 3 21.50 -26.10 -38.96
C ARG A 3 21.66 -24.91 -38.02
N ASN A 4 22.88 -24.47 -37.80
CA ASN A 4 23.13 -23.21 -37.09
C ASN A 4 22.77 -22.09 -38.08
N PHE A 5 21.65 -21.40 -37.84
CA PHE A 5 21.13 -20.39 -38.76
C PHE A 5 21.87 -19.05 -38.66
N VAL A 6 22.72 -18.89 -37.64
CA VAL A 6 23.53 -17.70 -37.38
C VAL A 6 24.91 -17.88 -38.01
N ASN A 7 25.28 -17.00 -38.94
CA ASN A 7 26.62 -17.01 -39.55
C ASN A 7 27.67 -16.34 -38.63
N GLY A 8 28.97 -16.40 -38.99
CA GLY A 8 30.05 -15.89 -38.13
C GLY A 8 30.00 -14.39 -37.82
N GLU A 9 29.60 -13.56 -38.80
CA GLU A 9 29.46 -12.11 -38.58
C GLU A 9 28.25 -11.78 -37.71
N GLU A 10 27.14 -12.48 -37.95
CA GLU A 10 25.93 -12.36 -37.16
C GLU A 10 26.15 -12.83 -35.72
N TYR A 11 26.89 -13.92 -35.51
CA TYR A 11 27.27 -14.40 -34.19
C TYR A 11 28.07 -13.34 -33.43
N LYS A 12 29.09 -12.74 -34.06
CA LYS A 12 29.88 -11.66 -33.45
C LYS A 12 28.99 -10.47 -33.05
N ARG A 13 28.03 -10.09 -33.91
CA ARG A 13 27.09 -9.00 -33.62
C ARG A 13 26.21 -9.30 -32.41
N LEU A 14 25.62 -10.49 -32.36
CA LEU A 14 24.69 -10.92 -31.31
C LEU A 14 25.40 -11.17 -29.97
N VAL A 15 26.62 -11.71 -30.00
CA VAL A 15 27.34 -12.13 -28.80
C VAL A 15 28.26 -11.05 -28.28
N SER A 16 28.99 -10.36 -29.15
CA SER A 16 30.03 -9.40 -28.77
C SER A 16 29.56 -7.97 -28.94
N ASP A 17 29.18 -7.54 -30.15
CA ASP A 17 28.99 -6.12 -30.46
C ASP A 17 27.82 -5.50 -29.66
N ARG A 18 26.73 -6.25 -29.47
CA ARG A 18 25.57 -5.82 -28.64
C ARG A 18 25.82 -5.88 -27.13
N ASN A 19 26.87 -6.56 -26.71
CA ASN A 19 27.19 -6.83 -25.31
C ASN A 19 28.55 -6.24 -24.92
N GLN A 20 28.98 -5.16 -25.58
CA GLN A 20 30.17 -4.37 -25.21
C GLN A 20 29.90 -3.52 -23.96
N THR A 21 29.53 -4.18 -22.87
CA THR A 21 29.04 -3.55 -21.64
C THR A 21 30.05 -3.60 -20.50
N ALA A 22 31.23 -4.17 -20.73
CA ALA A 22 32.28 -4.28 -19.70
C ALA A 22 32.65 -2.90 -19.13
N ARG A 23 32.72 -2.84 -17.80
CA ARG A 23 33.12 -1.68 -16.99
C ARG A 23 34.00 -2.17 -15.86
N ASP A 24 35.16 -1.55 -15.70
CA ASP A 24 36.16 -1.89 -14.69
C ASP A 24 35.84 -1.21 -13.34
N TRP A 25 34.68 -1.56 -12.79
CA TRP A 25 34.23 -1.10 -11.49
C TRP A 25 34.67 -2.07 -10.40
N ASN A 26 35.11 -1.55 -9.25
CA ASN A 26 35.43 -2.40 -8.12
C ASN A 26 34.13 -2.86 -7.43
N VAL A 27 33.64 -4.02 -7.85
CA VAL A 27 32.42 -4.65 -7.32
C VAL A 27 32.65 -5.53 -6.09
N GLU A 28 33.90 -5.66 -5.63
CA GLU A 28 34.21 -6.33 -4.36
C GLU A 28 34.02 -5.40 -3.16
N ILE A 29 33.95 -4.09 -3.39
CA ILE A 29 33.56 -3.11 -2.38
C ILE A 29 32.04 -3.16 -2.20
N CYS A 30 31.61 -3.38 -0.96
CA CYS A 30 30.19 -3.39 -0.61
C CYS A 30 29.61 -1.97 -0.64
N VAL A 31 28.32 -1.85 -0.94
CA VAL A 31 27.62 -0.56 -0.98
C VAL A 31 27.67 0.21 0.33
N SER A 32 27.76 -0.48 1.48
CA SER A 32 27.98 0.15 2.79
C SER A 32 29.28 0.96 2.84
N GLN A 33 30.36 0.45 2.23
CA GLN A 33 31.66 1.15 2.18
C GLN A 33 31.62 2.33 1.19
N LEU A 34 30.92 2.18 0.07
CA LEU A 34 30.69 3.29 -0.86
C LEU A 34 29.88 4.42 -0.21
N PHE A 35 28.88 4.07 0.60
CA PHE A 35 28.13 5.02 1.41
C PHE A 35 29.02 5.72 2.44
N GLU A 36 29.89 5.01 3.14
CA GLU A 36 30.84 5.61 4.09
C GLU A 36 31.79 6.60 3.43
N ALA A 37 32.31 6.27 2.25
CA ALA A 37 33.12 7.19 1.47
C ALA A 37 32.34 8.47 1.11
N GLN A 38 31.06 8.34 0.75
CA GLN A 38 30.20 9.49 0.47
C GLN A 38 29.91 10.33 1.72
N VAL A 39 29.67 9.70 2.87
CA VAL A 39 29.50 10.39 4.16
C VAL A 39 30.72 11.25 4.49
N ALA A 40 31.92 10.70 4.28
CA ALA A 40 33.17 11.43 4.49
C ALA A 40 33.33 12.61 3.51
N ALA A 41 32.87 12.45 2.27
CA ALA A 41 32.95 13.49 1.24
C ALA A 41 31.98 14.67 1.49
N THR A 42 30.75 14.39 1.92
CA THR A 42 29.69 15.42 2.08
C THR A 42 28.87 15.26 3.38
N PRO A 43 29.48 15.36 4.57
CA PRO A 43 28.83 15.03 5.84
C PRO A 43 27.63 15.92 6.17
N ALA A 44 27.67 17.20 5.76
CA ALA A 44 26.63 18.19 6.03
C ALA A 44 25.51 18.21 4.97
N ALA A 45 25.66 17.48 3.85
CA ALA A 45 24.61 17.39 2.84
C ALA A 45 23.40 16.61 3.38
N ILE A 46 22.21 16.96 2.91
CA ILE A 46 20.97 16.23 3.25
C ILE A 46 20.99 14.87 2.56
N ALA A 47 20.83 13.79 3.33
CA ALA A 47 20.70 12.43 2.82
C ALA A 47 19.23 12.02 2.71
N LEU A 48 18.40 12.30 3.73
CA LEU A 48 17.01 11.89 3.79
C LEU A 48 16.08 13.06 4.12
N VAL A 49 14.88 13.04 3.54
CA VAL A 49 13.77 13.94 3.83
C VAL A 49 12.50 13.13 4.02
N TYR A 50 11.74 13.41 5.10
CA TYR A 50 10.46 12.79 5.38
C TYR A 50 9.56 13.77 6.15
N GLY A 51 8.43 14.15 5.55
CA GLY A 51 7.60 15.24 6.08
C GLY A 51 8.40 16.55 6.18
N ASP A 52 8.38 17.16 7.35
CA ASP A 52 9.12 18.39 7.66
C ASP A 52 10.52 18.13 8.24
N GLN A 53 10.93 16.86 8.31
CA GLN A 53 12.21 16.45 8.88
C GLN A 53 13.22 16.10 7.79
N ALA A 54 14.49 16.33 8.11
CA ALA A 54 15.61 15.93 7.26
C ALA A 54 16.78 15.42 8.11
N LEU A 55 17.55 14.49 7.54
CA LEU A 55 18.81 14.02 8.12
C LEU A 55 19.97 14.30 7.17
N THR A 56 21.07 14.82 7.70
CA THR A 56 22.34 14.90 6.96
C THR A 56 22.99 13.52 6.82
N TYR A 57 23.96 13.40 5.91
CA TYR A 57 24.78 12.20 5.77
C TYR A 57 25.47 11.81 7.09
N ASP A 58 26.05 12.76 7.83
CA ASP A 58 26.68 12.49 9.13
C ASP A 58 25.67 12.00 10.17
N GLN A 59 24.51 12.67 10.28
CA GLN A 59 23.46 12.28 11.22
C GLN A 59 22.91 10.89 10.92
N LEU A 60 22.67 10.58 9.64
CA LEU A 60 22.25 9.26 9.19
C LEU A 60 23.32 8.22 9.55
N ASN A 61 24.58 8.47 9.20
CA ASN A 61 25.67 7.52 9.40
C ASN A 61 25.90 7.17 10.87
N ARG A 62 25.80 8.15 11.78
CA ARG A 62 25.94 7.88 13.23
C ARG A 62 24.86 6.93 13.75
N ARG A 63 23.60 7.14 13.36
CA ARG A 63 22.49 6.25 13.75
C ARG A 63 22.64 4.86 13.14
N VAL A 64 23.06 4.79 11.87
CA VAL A 64 23.38 3.53 11.18
C VAL A 64 24.50 2.78 11.91
N ASN A 65 25.56 3.47 12.32
CA ASN A 65 26.70 2.87 13.01
C ASN A 65 26.30 2.30 14.37
N GLN A 66 25.53 3.05 15.14
CA GLN A 66 25.03 2.60 16.44
C GLN A 66 24.25 1.28 16.34
N LEU A 67 23.31 1.21 15.38
CA LEU A 67 22.56 -0.02 15.12
C LEU A 67 23.47 -1.13 14.56
N ALA A 68 24.42 -0.82 13.69
CA ALA A 68 25.35 -1.80 13.15
C ALA A 68 26.27 -2.41 14.24
N HIS A 69 26.73 -1.61 15.20
CA HIS A 69 27.47 -2.10 16.37
C HIS A 69 26.60 -2.98 17.26
N HIS A 70 25.33 -2.64 17.44
CA HIS A 70 24.39 -3.50 18.14
C HIS A 70 24.27 -4.86 17.46
N LEU A 71 23.99 -4.89 16.15
CA LEU A 71 23.88 -6.12 15.36
C LEU A 71 25.17 -6.96 15.43
N CYS A 72 26.33 -6.32 15.32
CA CYS A 72 27.62 -6.99 15.49
C CYS A 72 27.78 -7.62 16.89
N SER A 73 27.34 -6.91 17.94
CA SER A 73 27.39 -7.40 19.33
C SER A 73 26.46 -8.60 19.58
N GLN A 74 25.36 -8.70 18.82
CA GLN A 74 24.45 -9.85 18.80
C GLN A 74 24.99 -11.02 17.97
N GLY A 75 26.22 -10.92 17.45
CA GLY A 75 26.91 -12.00 16.77
C GLY A 75 26.50 -12.21 15.31
N ILE A 76 25.95 -11.19 14.64
CA ILE A 76 25.73 -11.20 13.18
C ILE A 76 27.05 -11.51 12.45
N GLN A 77 26.97 -12.37 11.44
CA GLN A 77 28.04 -12.75 10.53
C GLN A 77 27.63 -12.47 9.07
N PRO A 78 28.60 -12.38 8.14
CA PRO A 78 28.30 -12.44 6.72
C PRO A 78 27.44 -13.66 6.37
N GLU A 79 26.50 -13.49 5.43
CA GLU A 79 25.45 -14.46 5.06
C GLU A 79 24.26 -14.59 6.02
N ASP A 80 24.33 -14.05 7.24
CA ASP A 80 23.15 -14.02 8.12
C ASP A 80 22.06 -13.12 7.48
N LEU A 81 20.80 -13.55 7.62
CA LEU A 81 19.64 -12.79 7.21
C LEU A 81 19.02 -12.06 8.41
N VAL A 82 18.59 -10.83 8.18
CA VAL A 82 17.91 -10.02 9.17
C VAL A 82 16.59 -9.53 8.61
N GLY A 83 15.49 -9.93 9.24
CA GLY A 83 14.15 -9.48 8.89
C GLY A 83 13.99 -8.00 9.15
N LEU A 84 13.33 -7.28 8.23
CA LEU A 84 13.06 -5.85 8.33
C LEU A 84 11.57 -5.60 8.12
N CYS A 85 10.84 -5.41 9.22
CA CYS A 85 9.40 -5.12 9.21
C CYS A 85 9.13 -3.71 9.73
N LEU A 86 9.27 -2.73 8.83
CA LEU A 86 9.16 -1.31 9.12
C LEU A 86 8.36 -0.60 8.03
N ASP A 87 7.56 0.37 8.44
CA ASP A 87 6.97 1.33 7.49
C ASP A 87 8.04 2.28 6.97
N ARG A 88 7.72 2.94 5.85
CA ARG A 88 8.58 3.98 5.29
C ARG A 88 8.84 5.08 6.32
N SER A 89 10.11 5.22 6.68
CA SER A 89 10.59 6.07 7.76
C SER A 89 12.11 6.23 7.64
N PHE A 90 12.71 7.08 8.48
CA PHE A 90 14.18 7.11 8.59
C PHE A 90 14.71 5.80 9.15
N GLU A 91 13.99 5.18 10.09
CA GLU A 91 14.34 3.92 10.74
C GLU A 91 14.44 2.78 9.73
N MET A 92 13.57 2.75 8.72
CA MET A 92 13.67 1.81 7.60
C MET A 92 15.02 1.90 6.89
N VAL A 93 15.44 3.11 6.51
CA VAL A 93 16.73 3.32 5.81
C VAL A 93 17.91 3.03 6.73
N ILE A 94 17.81 3.45 8.01
CA ILE A 94 18.81 3.16 9.04
C ILE A 94 18.98 1.65 9.20
N GLY A 95 17.89 0.89 9.29
CA GLY A 95 17.90 -0.57 9.39
C GLY A 95 18.59 -1.23 8.20
N MET A 96 18.20 -0.86 6.97
CA MET A 96 18.80 -1.39 5.74
C MET A 96 20.33 -1.18 5.70
N LEU A 97 20.78 0.04 5.95
CA LEU A 97 22.21 0.36 5.93
C LEU A 97 22.96 -0.30 7.09
N ALA A 98 22.37 -0.36 8.29
CA ALA A 98 23.00 -0.96 9.47
C ALA A 98 23.19 -2.46 9.29
N ILE A 99 22.23 -3.15 8.69
CA ILE A 99 22.33 -4.58 8.34
C ILE A 99 23.52 -4.81 7.40
N HIS A 100 23.66 -4.00 6.35
CA HIS A 100 24.82 -4.09 5.44
C HIS A 100 26.15 -3.74 6.12
N LYS A 101 26.16 -2.76 7.02
CA LYS A 101 27.38 -2.41 7.78
C LYS A 101 27.79 -3.53 8.76
N ALA A 102 26.82 -4.23 9.34
CA ALA A 102 27.08 -5.41 10.16
C ALA A 102 27.56 -6.62 9.33
N GLY A 103 27.41 -6.55 7.99
CA GLY A 103 27.82 -7.57 7.02
C GLY A 103 26.72 -8.56 6.64
N ALA A 104 25.50 -8.37 7.14
CA ALA A 104 24.35 -9.23 6.87
C ALA A 104 23.52 -8.76 5.67
N ALA A 105 22.60 -9.64 5.25
CA ALA A 105 21.60 -9.33 4.25
C ALA A 105 20.24 -9.02 4.88
N TYR A 106 19.53 -8.03 4.35
CA TYR A 106 18.17 -7.74 4.82
C TYR A 106 17.13 -8.58 4.07
N LEU A 107 16.08 -8.95 4.80
CA LEU A 107 14.87 -9.61 4.32
C LEU A 107 13.70 -8.68 4.59
N PRO A 108 13.16 -7.95 3.59
CA PRO A 108 12.01 -7.09 3.82
C PRO A 108 10.76 -7.93 4.09
N LEU A 109 9.99 -7.51 5.09
CA LEU A 109 8.74 -8.12 5.52
C LEU A 109 7.66 -7.03 5.57
N ASP A 110 6.70 -7.07 4.65
CA ASP A 110 5.62 -6.07 4.62
C ASP A 110 4.69 -6.25 5.83
N PRO A 111 4.52 -5.23 6.69
CA PRO A 111 3.55 -5.32 7.79
C PRO A 111 2.10 -5.46 7.29
N ASN A 112 1.82 -5.14 6.03
CA ASN A 112 0.48 -5.30 5.44
C ASN A 112 0.25 -6.70 4.85
N TYR A 113 1.24 -7.59 4.84
CA TYR A 113 1.03 -8.96 4.38
C TYR A 113 0.27 -9.78 5.44
N PRO A 114 -0.56 -10.75 5.02
CA PRO A 114 -1.19 -11.66 5.96
C PRO A 114 -0.14 -12.38 6.83
N ALA A 115 -0.46 -12.58 8.11
CA ALA A 115 0.43 -13.19 9.09
C ALA A 115 0.97 -14.56 8.61
N ASP A 116 0.11 -15.42 8.06
CA ASP A 116 0.50 -16.73 7.52
C ASP A 116 1.56 -16.61 6.41
N ARG A 117 1.47 -15.58 5.56
CA ARG A 117 2.46 -15.34 4.50
C ARG A 117 3.80 -14.92 5.08
N LEU A 118 3.79 -14.06 6.10
CA LEU A 118 5.00 -13.66 6.81
C LEU A 118 5.66 -14.86 7.50
N SER A 119 4.88 -15.72 8.15
CA SER A 119 5.36 -16.98 8.73
C SER A 119 6.04 -17.87 7.69
N LEU A 120 5.41 -18.09 6.53
CA LEU A 120 6.01 -18.90 5.45
C LEU A 120 7.35 -18.34 4.94
N ILE A 121 7.46 -17.01 4.86
CA ILE A 121 8.70 -16.33 4.45
C ILE A 121 9.77 -16.53 5.53
N VAL A 122 9.45 -16.32 6.79
CA VAL A 122 10.39 -16.45 7.91
C VAL A 122 10.82 -17.91 8.10
N GLU A 123 9.92 -18.87 7.94
CA GLU A 123 10.22 -20.32 7.98
C GLU A 123 11.19 -20.74 6.87
N ASP A 124 11.00 -20.25 5.64
CA ASP A 124 11.86 -20.60 4.49
C ASP A 124 13.21 -19.87 4.54
N ALA A 125 13.24 -18.63 5.04
CA ALA A 125 14.44 -17.78 5.08
C ALA A 125 15.28 -17.95 6.35
N GLN A 126 14.67 -18.33 7.46
CA GLN A 126 15.30 -18.46 8.79
C GLN A 126 16.18 -17.24 9.15
N PRO A 127 15.65 -16.01 9.15
CA PRO A 127 16.39 -14.84 9.62
C PRO A 127 16.82 -15.02 11.08
N LYS A 128 17.90 -14.35 11.47
CA LYS A 128 18.48 -14.44 12.82
C LYS A 128 17.85 -13.47 13.81
N PHE A 129 17.42 -12.31 13.30
CA PHE A 129 16.72 -11.27 14.06
C PHE A 129 15.62 -10.65 13.20
N LEU A 130 14.65 -10.01 13.86
CA LEU A 130 13.69 -9.12 13.24
C LEU A 130 13.87 -7.70 13.77
N LEU A 131 14.17 -6.75 12.88
CA LEU A 131 14.07 -5.33 13.20
C LEU A 131 12.65 -4.84 12.94
N THR A 132 12.06 -4.24 13.96
CA THR A 132 10.71 -3.68 13.88
C THR A 132 10.49 -2.53 14.86
N GLN A 133 9.25 -2.03 14.93
CA GLN A 133 8.79 -0.97 15.83
C GLN A 133 7.52 -1.42 16.56
N ALA A 134 7.22 -0.82 17.72
CA ALA A 134 6.10 -1.22 18.56
C ALA A 134 4.75 -1.21 17.82
N LYS A 135 4.54 -0.25 16.90
CA LYS A 135 3.32 -0.13 16.11
C LYS A 135 3.06 -1.31 15.14
N ASN A 136 4.10 -2.06 14.80
CA ASN A 136 4.00 -3.20 13.89
C ASN A 136 3.87 -4.53 14.65
N ALA A 137 3.86 -4.50 15.98
CA ALA A 137 3.85 -5.70 16.81
C ALA A 137 2.62 -6.59 16.52
N ASP A 138 1.46 -5.99 16.35
CA ASP A 138 0.19 -6.72 16.15
C ASP A 138 0.05 -7.31 14.74
N CYS A 139 0.83 -6.81 13.77
CA CYS A 139 0.86 -7.32 12.40
C CYS A 139 1.80 -8.53 12.24
N LEU A 140 2.69 -8.75 13.22
CA LEU A 140 3.64 -9.84 13.17
C LEU A 140 2.99 -11.14 13.69
N PRO A 141 3.14 -12.27 12.97
CA PRO A 141 2.76 -13.56 13.53
C PRO A 141 3.57 -13.87 14.79
N GLU A 142 3.14 -14.86 15.58
CA GLU A 142 3.96 -15.44 16.64
C GLU A 142 5.20 -16.10 16.02
N LEU A 143 6.27 -15.32 15.84
CA LEU A 143 7.54 -15.75 15.32
C LEU A 143 8.47 -16.13 16.47
N ASP A 144 9.03 -17.34 16.43
CA ASP A 144 10.12 -17.76 17.32
C ASP A 144 11.45 -17.14 16.88
N LEU A 145 11.52 -15.81 16.92
CA LEU A 145 12.60 -14.99 16.39
C LEU A 145 12.90 -13.83 17.35
N PRO A 146 14.17 -13.58 17.73
CA PRO A 146 14.48 -12.43 18.57
C PRO A 146 14.21 -11.10 17.84
N HIS A 147 13.49 -10.21 18.52
CA HIS A 147 13.10 -8.89 18.01
C HIS A 147 14.06 -7.81 18.52
N ILE A 148 14.43 -6.89 17.62
CA ILE A 148 15.13 -5.64 17.93
C ILE A 148 14.13 -4.51 17.67
N TRP A 149 13.75 -3.80 18.72
CA TRP A 149 12.70 -2.78 18.67
C TRP A 149 13.33 -1.41 18.52
N MET A 150 13.36 -0.86 17.31
CA MET A 150 14.11 0.38 17.02
C MET A 150 13.64 1.58 17.84
N ASP A 151 12.37 1.61 18.24
CA ASP A 151 11.76 2.65 19.06
C ASP A 151 11.92 2.39 20.56
N ARG A 152 11.72 1.15 21.03
CA ARG A 152 11.86 0.80 22.46
C ARG A 152 13.32 0.80 22.91
N ASP A 153 14.23 0.38 22.02
CA ASP A 153 15.66 0.28 22.28
C ASP A 153 16.41 1.58 21.95
N ALA A 154 15.71 2.63 21.49
CA ALA A 154 16.32 3.86 20.97
C ALA A 154 17.33 4.51 21.93
N GLN A 155 17.03 4.56 23.22
CA GLN A 155 17.93 5.14 24.23
C GLN A 155 19.21 4.31 24.42
N MET A 156 19.10 2.98 24.36
CA MET A 156 20.25 2.06 24.45
C MET A 156 21.10 2.14 23.18
N LEU A 157 20.46 2.11 22.00
CA LEU A 157 21.14 2.24 20.71
C LEU A 157 21.91 3.56 20.61
N ALA A 158 21.34 4.66 21.10
CA ALA A 158 21.98 5.98 21.08
C ALA A 158 23.26 6.08 21.94
N GLN A 159 23.53 5.11 22.82
CA GLN A 159 24.75 5.05 23.64
C GLN A 159 25.86 4.20 23.02
N LEU A 160 25.56 3.45 21.96
CA LEU A 160 26.54 2.63 21.27
C LEU A 160 27.53 3.50 20.47
N PRO A 161 28.69 2.94 20.09
CA PRO A 161 29.65 3.69 19.28
C PRO A 161 29.03 4.16 17.97
N ASP A 162 29.35 5.38 17.56
CA ASP A 162 28.80 6.04 16.36
C ASP A 162 29.81 6.13 15.21
N HIS A 163 31.01 5.56 15.36
CA HIS A 163 32.00 5.38 14.30
C HIS A 163 31.72 4.14 13.45
N ASN A 164 32.19 4.12 12.20
CA ASN A 164 31.95 3.01 11.28
C ASN A 164 32.53 1.69 11.86
N PRO A 165 31.77 0.58 11.87
CA PRO A 165 32.35 -0.72 12.18
C PRO A 165 33.33 -1.14 11.07
N GLU A 166 34.25 -2.05 11.41
CA GLU A 166 35.15 -2.65 10.41
C GLU A 166 34.35 -3.42 9.34
N PRO A 167 34.68 -3.29 8.04
CA PRO A 167 34.00 -4.03 6.98
C PRO A 167 34.11 -5.55 7.18
N ARG A 168 32.98 -6.25 7.15
CA ARG A 168 32.88 -7.70 7.36
C ARG A 168 32.48 -8.50 6.12
N ALA A 169 31.70 -7.90 5.22
CA ALA A 169 31.21 -8.53 4.00
C ALA A 169 32.09 -8.22 2.79
N THR A 170 32.02 -9.09 1.80
CA THR A 170 32.69 -8.99 0.50
C THR A 170 31.64 -8.92 -0.62
N GLY A 171 32.07 -8.63 -1.85
CA GLY A 171 31.18 -8.60 -3.01
C GLY A 171 30.45 -9.92 -3.25
N SER A 172 30.99 -11.07 -2.82
CA SER A 172 30.28 -12.37 -2.93
C SER A 172 29.17 -12.55 -1.90
N ASN A 173 29.13 -11.78 -0.81
CA ASN A 173 28.14 -12.00 0.23
C ASN A 173 26.75 -11.47 -0.17
N LEU A 174 25.70 -12.04 0.42
CA LEU A 174 24.34 -11.56 0.21
C LEU A 174 24.20 -10.11 0.66
N ALA A 175 23.58 -9.29 -0.18
CA ALA A 175 23.11 -7.95 0.17
C ALA A 175 21.65 -8.02 0.65
N TYR A 176 20.78 -8.69 -0.10
CA TYR A 176 19.38 -8.81 0.28
C TYR A 176 18.73 -10.06 -0.30
N LEU A 177 17.60 -10.41 0.30
CA LEU A 177 16.75 -11.50 -0.13
C LEU A 177 15.31 -11.03 -0.24
N ILE A 178 14.79 -10.93 -1.47
CA ILE A 178 13.41 -10.46 -1.73
C ILE A 178 12.57 -11.63 -2.22
N TYR A 179 11.44 -11.87 -1.57
CA TYR A 179 10.48 -12.87 -2.00
C TYR A 179 9.61 -12.37 -3.16
N THR A 180 9.46 -13.22 -4.17
CA THR A 180 8.58 -13.00 -5.32
C THR A 180 7.53 -14.11 -5.39
N SER A 181 6.43 -13.86 -6.12
CA SER A 181 5.40 -14.87 -6.37
C SER A 181 6.00 -16.09 -7.09
N GLY A 182 5.52 -17.29 -6.76
CA GLY A 182 6.05 -18.56 -7.26
C GLY A 182 5.03 -19.34 -8.09
N SER A 183 5.47 -19.93 -9.20
CA SER A 183 4.61 -20.71 -10.09
C SER A 183 4.03 -21.98 -9.47
N THR A 184 4.64 -22.48 -8.39
CA THR A 184 4.17 -23.63 -7.59
C THR A 184 3.24 -23.23 -6.44
N GLY A 185 2.90 -21.95 -6.32
CA GLY A 185 2.03 -21.41 -5.28
C GLY A 185 2.73 -21.08 -3.95
N LYS A 186 4.04 -21.32 -3.83
CA LYS A 186 4.84 -20.84 -2.69
C LYS A 186 5.76 -19.70 -3.12
N PRO A 187 5.91 -18.64 -2.34
CA PRO A 187 6.81 -17.55 -2.68
C PRO A 187 8.27 -18.05 -2.71
N LYS A 188 9.10 -17.40 -3.54
CA LYS A 188 10.50 -17.75 -3.78
C LYS A 188 11.42 -16.58 -3.44
N GLY A 189 12.39 -16.81 -2.57
CA GLY A 189 13.36 -15.80 -2.15
C GLY A 189 14.50 -15.67 -3.16
N VAL A 190 14.65 -14.49 -3.79
CA VAL A 190 15.74 -14.19 -4.72
C VAL A 190 16.95 -13.68 -3.95
N MET A 191 18.08 -14.39 -4.05
CA MET A 191 19.32 -14.07 -3.36
C MET A 191 20.20 -13.15 -4.20
N ILE A 192 20.37 -11.89 -3.77
CA ILE A 192 21.20 -10.89 -4.44
C ILE A 192 22.48 -10.64 -3.65
N GLU A 193 23.61 -10.63 -4.35
CA GLU A 193 24.94 -10.41 -3.79
C GLU A 193 25.34 -8.93 -3.84
N HIS A 194 26.25 -8.52 -2.94
CA HIS A 194 26.79 -7.16 -2.92
C HIS A 194 27.45 -6.77 -4.24
N ARG A 195 28.14 -7.68 -4.94
CA ARG A 195 28.74 -7.39 -6.25
C ARG A 195 27.71 -6.97 -7.30
N SER A 196 26.54 -7.63 -7.29
CA SER A 196 25.45 -7.35 -8.23
C SER A 196 24.85 -6.00 -7.91
N LEU A 197 24.62 -5.71 -6.62
CA LEU A 197 24.13 -4.43 -6.16
C LEU A 197 25.13 -3.28 -6.41
N SER A 198 26.42 -3.47 -6.11
CA SER A 198 27.48 -2.48 -6.34
C SER A 198 27.66 -2.19 -7.84
N ASN A 199 27.58 -3.22 -8.70
CA ASN A 199 27.56 -3.04 -10.15
C ASN A 199 26.34 -2.22 -10.58
N PHE A 200 25.16 -2.60 -10.09
CA PHE A 200 23.91 -1.93 -10.43
C PHE A 200 23.95 -0.45 -10.02
N CYS A 201 24.41 -0.12 -8.81
CA CYS A 201 24.51 1.28 -8.37
C CYS A 201 25.41 2.14 -9.26
N GLN A 202 26.57 1.62 -9.65
CA GLN A 202 27.49 2.33 -10.54
C GLN A 202 26.93 2.48 -11.95
N ALA A 203 26.27 1.44 -12.47
CA ALA A 203 25.55 1.52 -13.74
C ALA A 203 24.40 2.53 -13.67
N VAL A 204 23.69 2.63 -12.54
CA VAL A 204 22.65 3.63 -12.33
C VAL A 204 23.22 5.04 -12.42
N GLN A 205 24.33 5.29 -11.73
CA GLN A 205 24.99 6.60 -11.75
C GLN A 205 25.49 6.99 -13.14
N GLU A 206 26.15 6.08 -13.86
CA GLU A 206 26.63 6.35 -15.23
C GLU A 206 25.46 6.68 -16.17
N PHE A 207 24.44 5.82 -16.20
CA PHE A 207 23.33 5.98 -17.15
C PHE A 207 22.45 7.17 -16.77
N TYR A 208 22.01 7.27 -15.52
CA TYR A 208 21.14 8.36 -15.11
C TYR A 208 21.92 9.64 -14.85
N ALA A 209 23.26 9.70 -14.88
CA ALA A 209 24.00 10.92 -14.56
C ALA A 209 23.44 11.60 -13.29
N VAL A 210 23.31 10.81 -12.22
CA VAL A 210 22.82 11.25 -10.91
C VAL A 210 24.01 11.48 -9.99
N GLY A 211 23.93 12.49 -9.13
CA GLY A 211 25.01 12.90 -8.25
C GLY A 211 24.56 13.85 -7.15
N GLN A 212 25.53 14.59 -6.61
CA GLN A 212 25.28 15.62 -5.61
C GLN A 212 24.27 16.66 -6.12
N GLY A 213 23.28 16.98 -5.27
CA GLY A 213 22.20 17.91 -5.59
C GLY A 213 20.98 17.24 -6.20
N ASP A 214 21.06 15.97 -6.60
CA ASP A 214 19.87 15.21 -6.95
C ASP A 214 19.08 14.80 -5.73
N ARG A 215 17.77 14.84 -5.88
CA ARG A 215 16.79 14.28 -4.97
C ARG A 215 15.86 13.34 -5.72
N VAL A 216 15.88 12.07 -5.33
CA VAL A 216 14.95 11.05 -5.85
C VAL A 216 13.79 10.88 -4.89
N LEU A 217 12.59 10.66 -5.43
CA LEU A 217 11.45 10.23 -4.64
C LEU A 217 11.52 8.71 -4.39
N GLN A 218 11.72 8.32 -3.14
CA GLN A 218 11.58 6.93 -2.70
C GLN A 218 10.09 6.58 -2.61
N PHE A 219 9.59 5.96 -3.67
CA PHE A 219 8.16 5.72 -3.90
C PHE A 219 7.75 4.27 -3.55
N SER A 220 8.57 3.31 -3.94
CA SER A 220 8.24 1.88 -3.93
C SER A 220 8.34 1.26 -2.54
N THR A 221 7.68 0.13 -2.31
CA THR A 221 7.85 -0.67 -1.08
C THR A 221 9.22 -1.38 -1.09
N ILE A 222 9.83 -1.57 0.09
CA ILE A 222 11.09 -2.34 0.24
C ILE A 222 10.93 -3.82 -0.12
N ASN A 223 9.69 -4.31 -0.18
CA ASN A 223 9.35 -5.65 -0.63
C ASN A 223 9.46 -5.82 -2.15
N PHE A 224 9.72 -4.73 -2.89
CA PHE A 224 9.96 -4.75 -4.33
C PHE A 224 11.32 -4.13 -4.63
N ASP A 225 12.10 -4.79 -5.49
CA ASP A 225 13.50 -4.44 -5.71
C ASP A 225 13.67 -3.14 -6.51
N LEU A 226 12.62 -2.60 -7.14
CA LEU A 226 12.63 -1.21 -7.62
C LEU A 226 13.01 -0.20 -6.52
N SER A 227 12.62 -0.47 -5.26
CA SER A 227 13.03 0.40 -4.16
C SER A 227 14.55 0.49 -4.01
N VAL A 228 15.30 -0.57 -4.34
CA VAL A 228 16.77 -0.62 -4.28
C VAL A 228 17.39 0.42 -5.22
N GLU A 229 16.82 0.61 -6.41
CA GLU A 229 17.21 1.67 -7.36
C GLU A 229 16.98 3.08 -6.79
N GLN A 230 15.94 3.22 -5.98
CA GLN A 230 15.58 4.49 -5.34
C GLN A 230 16.40 4.80 -4.08
N PHE A 231 17.13 3.82 -3.50
CA PHE A 231 17.97 4.02 -2.32
C PHE A 231 19.44 4.19 -2.68
N TYR A 232 20.09 3.08 -3.04
CA TYR A 232 21.54 2.96 -2.98
C TYR A 232 22.27 3.81 -4.00
N PRO A 233 21.89 3.85 -5.29
CA PRO A 233 22.60 4.63 -6.30
C PRO A 233 22.78 6.10 -5.92
N TYR A 234 21.80 6.67 -5.23
CA TYR A 234 21.77 8.07 -4.82
C TYR A 234 22.53 8.31 -3.52
N LEU A 235 22.41 7.40 -2.54
CA LEU A 235 23.14 7.49 -1.26
C LEU A 235 24.65 7.34 -1.43
N ILE A 236 25.11 6.69 -2.51
CA ILE A 236 26.54 6.50 -2.77
C ILE A 236 27.14 7.55 -3.73
N CYS A 237 26.39 8.57 -4.14
CA CYS A 237 26.89 9.70 -4.96
C CYS A 237 26.55 11.09 -4.43
N GLY A 238 26.06 11.20 -3.19
CA GLY A 238 25.75 12.48 -2.55
C GLY A 238 24.38 13.03 -2.90
N GLY A 239 23.53 12.22 -3.54
CA GLY A 239 22.11 12.53 -3.74
C GLY A 239 21.33 12.45 -2.43
N SER A 240 20.04 12.77 -2.49
CA SER A 240 19.13 12.74 -1.34
C SER A 240 17.86 11.95 -1.66
N LEU A 241 17.27 11.33 -0.64
CA LEU A 241 16.04 10.56 -0.76
C LEU A 241 14.90 11.34 -0.11
N ALA A 242 13.87 11.66 -0.91
CA ALA A 242 12.59 12.11 -0.39
C ALA A 242 11.70 10.88 -0.17
N LEU A 243 11.42 10.55 1.09
CA LEU A 243 10.60 9.41 1.46
C LEU A 243 9.11 9.78 1.31
N ARG A 244 8.38 9.07 0.44
CA ARG A 244 6.97 9.36 0.16
C ARG A 244 6.06 9.14 1.37
N THR A 245 5.29 10.14 1.79
CA THR A 245 4.29 9.95 2.85
C THR A 245 3.00 9.31 2.30
N PRO A 246 2.14 8.68 3.14
CA PRO A 246 0.87 8.11 2.70
C PRO A 246 -0.01 9.08 1.93
N GLU A 247 -0.06 10.34 2.36
CA GLU A 247 -0.95 11.37 1.81
C GLU A 247 -0.54 11.77 0.38
N MET A 248 0.73 11.60 -0.01
CA MET A 248 1.17 11.88 -1.37
C MET A 248 0.47 11.03 -2.44
N THR A 249 -0.08 9.87 -2.08
CA THR A 249 -0.80 9.00 -3.02
C THR A 249 -2.31 9.16 -2.99
N GLU A 250 -2.83 10.08 -2.18
CA GLU A 250 -4.28 10.35 -2.10
C GLU A 250 -4.79 11.18 -3.27
N SER A 251 -3.93 11.99 -3.89
CA SER A 251 -4.26 12.77 -5.10
C SER A 251 -3.02 13.21 -5.86
N ILE A 252 -3.13 13.36 -7.18
CA ILE A 252 -2.04 13.84 -8.03
C ILE A 252 -1.64 15.30 -7.75
N PRO A 253 -2.56 16.25 -7.46
CA PRO A 253 -2.17 17.61 -7.06
C PRO A 253 -1.31 17.63 -5.81
N GLN A 254 -1.66 16.83 -4.80
CA GLN A 254 -0.88 16.70 -3.57
C GLN A 254 0.49 16.05 -3.84
N PHE A 255 0.53 15.00 -4.65
CA PHE A 255 1.77 14.39 -5.12
C PHE A 255 2.72 15.44 -5.73
N LEU A 256 2.21 16.26 -6.65
CA LEU A 256 2.99 17.31 -7.32
C LEU A 256 3.42 18.42 -6.36
N ALA A 257 2.54 18.83 -5.44
CA ALA A 257 2.84 19.84 -4.42
C ALA A 257 3.97 19.38 -3.49
N CYS A 258 3.93 18.14 -3.01
CA CYS A 258 5.01 17.57 -2.20
C CYS A 258 6.31 17.45 -3.01
N CYS A 259 6.24 17.01 -4.27
CA CYS A 259 7.42 16.97 -5.15
C CYS A 259 8.05 18.35 -5.34
N ALA A 260 7.24 19.41 -5.46
CA ALA A 260 7.72 20.77 -5.57
C ALA A 260 8.31 21.28 -4.25
N ALA A 261 7.62 21.09 -3.12
CA ALA A 261 8.05 21.54 -1.80
C ALA A 261 9.37 20.89 -1.37
N TRP A 262 9.58 19.62 -1.73
CA TRP A 262 10.81 18.91 -1.44
C TRP A 262 11.86 19.04 -2.55
N GLU A 263 11.61 19.82 -3.61
CA GLU A 263 12.53 19.99 -4.74
C GLU A 263 12.99 18.65 -5.34
N VAL A 264 12.05 17.71 -5.53
CA VAL A 264 12.33 16.42 -6.16
C VAL A 264 12.84 16.64 -7.58
N THR A 265 13.96 16.01 -7.91
CA THR A 265 14.64 16.15 -9.22
C THR A 265 14.46 14.93 -10.11
N VAL A 266 14.34 13.74 -9.52
CA VAL A 266 14.17 12.48 -10.24
C VAL A 266 12.91 11.79 -9.73
N LEU A 267 11.98 11.56 -10.65
CA LEU A 267 10.87 10.65 -10.44
C LEU A 267 11.30 9.26 -10.91
N ASP A 268 11.26 8.27 -10.02
CA ASP A 268 11.47 6.87 -10.36
C ASP A 268 10.24 6.08 -9.91
N LEU A 269 9.42 5.68 -10.86
CA LEU A 269 8.04 5.26 -10.62
C LEU A 269 7.73 3.93 -11.32
N PRO A 270 6.89 3.08 -10.72
CA PRO A 270 6.23 2.03 -11.48
C PRO A 270 5.49 2.63 -12.69
N THR A 271 5.63 2.02 -13.86
CA THR A 271 4.99 2.51 -15.11
C THR A 271 3.49 2.76 -14.92
N ALA A 272 2.80 1.94 -14.13
CA ALA A 272 1.37 2.11 -13.84
C ALA A 272 1.06 3.44 -13.12
N TYR A 273 1.84 3.81 -12.09
CA TYR A 273 1.62 5.07 -11.38
C TYR A 273 1.99 6.26 -12.26
N TRP A 274 3.05 6.14 -13.05
CA TRP A 274 3.40 7.16 -14.05
C TRP A 274 2.30 7.36 -15.09
N ASN A 275 1.67 6.28 -15.58
CA ASN A 275 0.54 6.38 -16.51
C ASN A 275 -0.58 7.24 -15.90
N LEU A 276 -0.97 6.96 -14.64
CA LEU A 276 -1.98 7.75 -13.94
C LEU A 276 -1.55 9.21 -13.80
N LEU A 277 -0.32 9.46 -13.33
CA LEU A 277 0.22 10.80 -13.16
C LEU A 277 0.03 11.64 -14.44
N VAL A 278 0.40 11.08 -15.59
CA VAL A 278 0.27 11.79 -16.87
C VAL A 278 -1.20 12.00 -17.27
N VAL A 279 -2.10 11.02 -17.07
CA VAL A 279 -3.55 11.22 -17.31
C VAL A 279 -4.04 12.43 -16.53
N GLU A 280 -3.81 12.41 -15.23
CA GLU A 280 -4.36 13.41 -14.32
C GLU A 280 -3.77 14.79 -14.53
N MET A 281 -2.48 14.87 -14.87
CA MET A 281 -1.84 16.13 -15.22
C MET A 281 -2.48 16.78 -16.45
N ILE A 282 -2.84 16.00 -17.48
CA ILE A 282 -3.51 16.52 -18.68
C ILE A 282 -4.92 16.96 -18.35
N SER A 283 -5.70 16.06 -17.74
CA SER A 283 -7.12 16.26 -17.44
C SER A 283 -7.34 17.42 -16.46
N GLY A 284 -6.47 17.57 -15.47
CA GLY A 284 -6.52 18.63 -14.46
C GLY A 284 -5.71 19.89 -14.80
N GLY A 285 -4.96 19.89 -15.92
CA GLY A 285 -4.15 21.04 -16.33
C GLY A 285 -2.98 21.34 -15.39
N TYR A 286 -2.42 20.33 -14.73
CA TYR A 286 -1.33 20.49 -13.78
C TYR A 286 0.04 20.50 -14.46
N ALA A 287 0.90 21.42 -14.04
CA ALA A 287 2.27 21.51 -14.54
C ALA A 287 3.23 20.60 -13.75
N LEU A 288 4.24 20.05 -14.44
CA LEU A 288 5.32 19.31 -13.80
C LEU A 288 6.21 20.27 -12.99
N PRO A 289 6.48 20.02 -11.69
CA PRO A 289 7.41 20.81 -10.89
C PRO A 289 8.71 21.13 -11.63
N PRO A 290 9.20 22.39 -11.63
CA PRO A 290 10.39 22.81 -12.36
C PRO A 290 11.68 22.07 -11.98
N SER A 291 11.78 21.62 -10.73
CA SER A 291 12.92 20.86 -10.20
C SER A 291 13.11 19.50 -10.88
N ILE A 292 12.01 18.89 -11.36
CA ILE A 292 12.04 17.56 -11.96
C ILE A 292 12.77 17.63 -13.31
N ARG A 293 13.90 16.93 -13.37
CA ARG A 293 14.77 16.87 -14.55
C ARG A 293 14.83 15.48 -15.19
N ARG A 294 14.23 14.46 -14.57
CA ARG A 294 14.17 13.10 -15.11
C ARG A 294 12.97 12.32 -14.59
N ALA A 295 12.41 11.48 -15.46
CA ALA A 295 11.52 10.39 -15.07
C ALA A 295 12.13 9.05 -15.49
N VAL A 296 12.04 8.07 -14.59
CA VAL A 296 12.40 6.67 -14.80
C VAL A 296 11.13 5.86 -14.58
N ILE A 297 10.85 4.92 -15.48
CA ILE A 297 9.73 3.98 -15.37
C ILE A 297 10.21 2.55 -15.54
N ILE A 298 9.60 1.65 -14.78
CA ILE A 298 9.88 0.21 -14.84
C ILE A 298 8.65 -0.58 -14.38
N GLY A 299 8.67 -1.88 -14.63
CA GLY A 299 7.72 -2.83 -14.08
C GLY A 299 6.69 -3.28 -15.09
N GLU A 300 6.25 -2.42 -16.00
CA GLU A 300 5.28 -2.75 -17.06
C GLU A 300 5.65 -2.11 -18.42
N PRO A 301 5.12 -2.66 -19.53
CA PRO A 301 5.25 -2.03 -20.85
C PRO A 301 4.70 -0.60 -20.84
N ALA A 302 5.49 0.35 -21.33
CA ALA A 302 5.06 1.72 -21.53
C ALA A 302 4.25 1.86 -22.84
N SER A 303 3.23 2.71 -22.83
CA SER A 303 2.44 3.05 -24.02
C SER A 303 3.11 4.18 -24.81
N PRO A 304 3.29 4.05 -26.14
CA PRO A 304 3.81 5.13 -26.98
C PRO A 304 2.99 6.43 -26.87
N GLU A 305 1.67 6.33 -26.73
CA GLU A 305 0.78 7.48 -26.55
C GLU A 305 1.11 8.24 -25.25
N ARG A 306 1.25 7.49 -24.15
CA ARG A 306 1.58 8.07 -22.84
C ARG A 306 2.96 8.71 -22.83
N VAL A 307 3.90 8.10 -23.54
CA VAL A 307 5.25 8.65 -23.73
C VAL A 307 5.20 9.99 -24.47
N ALA A 308 4.45 10.07 -25.57
CA ALA A 308 4.29 11.32 -26.31
C ALA A 308 3.63 12.41 -25.45
N GLN A 309 2.62 12.06 -24.66
CA GLN A 309 1.97 12.96 -23.71
C GLN A 309 2.95 13.48 -22.65
N TRP A 310 3.78 12.62 -22.06
CA TRP A 310 4.81 13.04 -21.11
C TRP A 310 5.83 14.00 -21.71
N GLN A 311 6.25 13.76 -22.95
CA GLN A 311 7.18 14.65 -23.65
C GLN A 311 6.60 16.04 -23.85
N GLN A 312 5.32 16.12 -24.20
CA GLN A 312 4.60 17.40 -24.32
C GLN A 312 4.49 18.11 -22.97
N LEU A 313 4.03 17.42 -21.91
CA LEU A 313 3.87 17.98 -20.57
C LEU A 313 5.19 18.46 -19.96
N SER A 314 6.26 17.69 -20.15
CA SER A 314 7.58 18.02 -19.64
C SER A 314 8.31 19.05 -20.50
N ALA A 315 7.81 19.36 -21.71
CA ALA A 315 8.49 20.17 -22.71
C ALA A 315 9.94 19.71 -22.96
N GLY A 316 10.20 18.40 -22.85
CA GLY A 316 11.53 17.80 -22.96
C GLY A 316 12.48 18.05 -21.77
N ARG A 317 12.08 18.83 -20.74
CA ARG A 317 12.90 19.13 -19.55
C ARG A 317 13.15 17.91 -18.68
N ALA A 318 12.24 16.95 -18.68
CA ALA A 318 12.37 15.71 -17.92
C ALA A 318 12.37 14.50 -18.87
N PRO A 319 13.53 14.17 -19.50
CA PRO A 319 13.64 12.98 -20.33
C PRO A 319 13.17 11.73 -19.60
N LEU A 320 12.48 10.87 -20.34
CA LEU A 320 11.95 9.60 -19.84
C LEU A 320 12.94 8.48 -20.11
N VAL A 321 13.18 7.65 -19.10
CA VAL A 321 13.93 6.41 -19.22
C VAL A 321 12.99 5.24 -18.97
N ASN A 322 12.88 4.35 -19.95
CA ASN A 322 12.17 3.09 -19.80
C ASN A 322 13.17 1.98 -19.44
N SER A 323 13.05 1.43 -18.25
CA SER A 323 13.94 0.42 -17.69
C SER A 323 13.26 -0.94 -17.65
N TYR A 324 14.03 -2.01 -17.80
CA TYR A 324 13.55 -3.38 -17.75
C TYR A 324 14.54 -4.26 -17.00
N GLY A 325 14.02 -5.03 -16.05
CA GLY A 325 14.71 -6.16 -15.47
C GLY A 325 13.75 -6.99 -14.62
N PRO A 326 14.02 -8.28 -14.49
CA PRO A 326 13.45 -9.12 -13.44
C PRO A 326 14.30 -9.02 -12.16
N THR A 327 13.71 -9.35 -11.01
CA THR A 327 14.41 -9.35 -9.73
C THR A 327 15.65 -10.24 -9.72
N GLU A 328 15.63 -11.35 -10.46
CA GLU A 328 16.77 -12.26 -10.59
C GLU A 328 17.96 -11.70 -11.40
N ALA A 329 17.84 -10.50 -11.94
CA ALA A 329 18.89 -9.77 -12.63
C ALA A 329 19.23 -8.43 -11.94
N THR A 330 18.89 -8.30 -10.66
CA THR A 330 19.16 -7.11 -9.82
C THR A 330 18.49 -5.86 -10.38
N VAL A 331 17.19 -5.70 -10.12
CA VAL A 331 16.36 -4.53 -10.45
C VAL A 331 16.16 -4.28 -11.94
N ALA A 332 17.19 -3.82 -12.66
CA ALA A 332 17.13 -3.52 -14.08
C ALA A 332 18.37 -4.05 -14.82
N ALA A 333 18.14 -4.67 -15.98
CA ALA A 333 19.17 -5.22 -16.85
C ALA A 333 19.36 -4.39 -18.13
N THR A 334 18.31 -3.74 -18.62
CA THR A 334 18.33 -2.92 -19.83
C THR A 334 17.64 -1.58 -19.61
N ARG A 335 18.03 -0.57 -20.41
CA ARG A 335 17.48 0.79 -20.34
C ARG A 335 17.37 1.44 -21.70
N TYR A 336 16.29 2.19 -21.88
CA TYR A 336 16.01 2.97 -23.07
C TYR A 336 15.80 4.44 -22.72
N PHE A 337 16.69 5.31 -23.20
CA PHE A 337 16.45 6.74 -23.23
C PHE A 337 15.46 7.03 -24.34
N VAL A 338 14.25 7.43 -23.95
CA VAL A 338 13.22 7.76 -24.92
C VAL A 338 13.65 9.05 -25.64
N PRO A 339 13.79 9.02 -26.97
CA PRO A 339 14.20 10.19 -27.73
C PRO A 339 13.13 11.30 -27.64
N PRO A 340 13.51 12.60 -27.64
CA PRO A 340 12.57 13.72 -27.51
C PRO A 340 11.48 13.76 -28.58
N GLN A 341 11.75 13.16 -29.74
CA GLN A 341 10.78 12.94 -30.81
C GLN A 341 10.72 11.44 -31.12
N PRO A 342 9.53 10.81 -31.08
CA PRO A 342 9.39 9.41 -31.46
C PRO A 342 9.84 9.21 -32.91
N THR A 343 10.62 8.16 -33.16
CA THR A 343 10.99 7.82 -34.55
C THR A 343 9.81 7.16 -35.28
N GLU A 344 9.81 7.14 -36.61
CA GLU A 344 8.80 6.40 -37.39
C GLU A 344 8.74 4.90 -37.00
N LEU A 345 9.88 4.32 -36.58
CA LEU A 345 9.99 2.96 -36.05
C LEU A 345 9.29 2.79 -34.70
N ASP A 346 9.31 3.82 -33.84
CA ASP A 346 8.61 3.80 -32.56
C ASP A 346 7.09 3.84 -32.76
N ALA A 347 6.61 4.69 -33.68
CA ALA A 347 5.20 4.78 -34.04
C ALA A 347 4.66 3.48 -34.67
N ALA A 348 5.46 2.80 -35.50
CA ALA A 348 5.05 1.56 -36.18
C ALA A 348 5.10 0.31 -35.27
N SER A 349 5.92 0.30 -34.21
CA SER A 349 6.13 -0.91 -33.39
C SER A 349 5.07 -1.16 -32.32
N ALA A 350 4.19 -0.19 -32.05
CA ALA A 350 3.18 -0.19 -30.98
C ALA A 350 3.72 -0.48 -29.55
N GLN A 351 5.04 -0.59 -29.37
CA GLN A 351 5.68 -0.96 -28.11
C GLN A 351 6.92 -0.10 -27.87
N VAL A 352 7.03 0.47 -26.68
CA VAL A 352 8.22 1.25 -26.28
C VAL A 352 9.39 0.29 -26.03
N SER A 353 10.56 0.63 -26.56
CA SER A 353 11.75 -0.20 -26.39
C SER A 353 12.18 -0.29 -24.92
N ILE A 354 12.77 -1.43 -24.55
CA ILE A 354 13.49 -1.62 -23.28
C ILE A 354 15.00 -1.37 -23.41
N GLY A 355 15.44 -1.02 -24.62
CA GLY A 355 16.73 -0.41 -24.91
C GLY A 355 17.89 -1.39 -24.96
N VAL A 356 18.99 -1.04 -24.31
CA VAL A 356 20.27 -1.76 -24.39
C VAL A 356 20.72 -2.24 -23.00
N PRO A 357 21.58 -3.26 -22.92
CA PRO A 357 22.06 -3.78 -21.64
C PRO A 357 22.85 -2.72 -20.85
N MET A 358 22.74 -2.78 -19.52
CA MET A 358 23.50 -1.95 -18.59
C MET A 358 24.95 -2.41 -18.44
N GLY A 359 25.77 -1.62 -17.74
CA GLY A 359 27.17 -1.95 -17.45
C GLY A 359 27.32 -3.33 -16.80
N ASN A 360 28.25 -4.13 -17.34
CA ASN A 360 28.53 -5.52 -16.99
C ASN A 360 27.35 -6.50 -17.11
N MET A 361 26.27 -6.12 -17.81
CA MET A 361 25.14 -7.00 -18.14
C MET A 361 25.22 -7.45 -19.60
N GLN A 362 24.79 -8.67 -19.89
CA GLN A 362 24.68 -9.18 -21.26
C GLN A 362 23.27 -9.68 -21.53
N ILE A 363 22.80 -9.51 -22.77
CA ILE A 363 21.51 -10.02 -23.22
C ILE A 363 21.72 -10.95 -24.41
N TYR A 364 21.07 -12.10 -24.37
CA TYR A 364 21.02 -13.08 -25.45
C TYR A 364 19.56 -13.45 -25.73
N LEU A 365 19.20 -13.59 -27.00
CA LEU A 365 17.88 -14.08 -27.39
C LEU A 365 18.01 -15.54 -27.83
N LEU A 366 17.38 -16.44 -27.09
CA LEU A 366 17.53 -17.89 -27.29
C LEU A 366 16.22 -18.56 -27.74
N ASP A 367 16.35 -19.63 -28.53
CA ASP A 367 15.23 -20.52 -28.87
C ASP A 367 14.98 -21.58 -27.79
N ALA A 368 14.00 -22.46 -28.02
CA ALA A 368 13.66 -23.55 -27.11
C ALA A 368 14.76 -24.62 -26.97
N GLN A 369 15.78 -24.61 -27.83
CA GLN A 369 16.98 -25.46 -27.76
C GLN A 369 18.18 -24.71 -27.16
N GLN A 370 17.95 -23.52 -26.59
CA GLN A 370 18.97 -22.64 -26.02
C GLN A 370 20.05 -22.22 -27.03
N GLN A 371 19.69 -22.14 -28.32
CA GLN A 371 20.54 -21.61 -29.38
C GLN A 371 20.19 -20.15 -29.66
N LEU A 372 21.16 -19.36 -30.13
CA LEU A 372 20.93 -17.98 -30.54
C LEU A 372 19.93 -17.94 -31.71
N VAL A 373 18.95 -17.06 -31.61
CA VAL A 373 18.06 -16.76 -32.74
C VAL A 373 18.75 -15.79 -33.72
N PRO A 374 18.43 -15.86 -35.03
CA PRO A 374 18.92 -14.87 -36.00
C PRO A 374 18.51 -13.44 -35.62
N ASP A 375 19.25 -12.46 -36.11
CA ASP A 375 18.98 -11.07 -35.81
C ASP A 375 17.56 -10.64 -36.25
N GLY A 376 16.90 -9.84 -35.43
CA GLY A 376 15.50 -9.44 -35.60
C GLY A 376 14.46 -10.54 -35.31
N SER A 377 14.87 -11.79 -35.10
CA SER A 377 13.96 -12.89 -34.74
C SER A 377 13.52 -12.81 -33.28
N ILE A 378 12.39 -13.43 -32.99
CA ILE A 378 11.84 -13.53 -31.63
C ILE A 378 12.55 -14.67 -30.90
N GLY A 379 13.01 -14.40 -29.68
CA GLY A 379 13.58 -15.41 -28.78
C GLY A 379 13.27 -15.09 -27.31
N GLU A 380 13.55 -16.04 -26.43
CA GLU A 380 13.53 -15.83 -24.98
C GLU A 380 14.68 -14.90 -24.58
N ILE A 381 14.37 -13.81 -23.86
CA ILE A 381 15.35 -12.90 -23.30
C ILE A 381 16.08 -13.64 -22.18
N CYS A 382 17.38 -13.86 -22.35
CA CYS A 382 18.28 -14.43 -21.35
C CYS A 382 19.31 -13.39 -20.92
N ILE A 383 19.51 -13.25 -19.60
CA ILE A 383 20.34 -12.20 -19.01
C ILE A 383 21.60 -12.82 -18.40
N GLY A 384 22.76 -12.36 -18.82
CA GLY A 384 24.07 -12.71 -18.26
C GLY A 384 24.74 -11.53 -17.55
N GLY A 385 25.89 -11.81 -16.93
CA GLY A 385 26.76 -10.79 -16.34
C GLY A 385 26.59 -10.62 -14.84
N LEU A 386 27.13 -9.52 -14.30
CA LEU A 386 27.30 -9.32 -12.85
C LEU A 386 25.97 -9.08 -12.09
N GLY A 387 24.89 -8.69 -12.76
CA GLY A 387 23.59 -8.50 -12.14
C GLY A 387 22.80 -9.79 -11.93
N VAL A 388 23.24 -10.93 -12.46
CA VAL A 388 22.55 -12.21 -12.29
C VAL A 388 22.62 -12.67 -10.83
N ALA A 389 21.46 -12.90 -10.22
CA ALA A 389 21.29 -13.33 -8.84
C ALA A 389 22.05 -14.63 -8.54
N ARG A 390 22.38 -14.85 -7.25
CA ARG A 390 22.95 -16.13 -6.80
C ARG A 390 21.98 -17.29 -7.09
N GLY A 391 20.68 -17.05 -6.97
CA GLY A 391 19.62 -17.98 -7.29
C GLY A 391 18.41 -17.78 -6.38
N TYR A 392 17.52 -18.76 -6.35
CA TYR A 392 16.44 -18.86 -5.39
C TYR A 392 16.87 -19.66 -4.15
N LEU A 393 16.56 -19.14 -2.97
CA LEU A 393 16.84 -19.80 -1.69
C LEU A 393 16.09 -21.14 -1.61
N ASN A 394 16.78 -22.22 -1.23
CA ASN A 394 16.16 -23.53 -0.99
C ASN A 394 15.32 -24.08 -2.17
N ARG A 395 15.69 -23.77 -3.43
CA ARG A 395 15.01 -24.27 -4.65
C ARG A 395 16.00 -24.80 -5.72
N PRO A 396 16.74 -25.90 -5.45
CA PRO A 396 17.78 -26.40 -6.37
C PRO A 396 17.26 -26.77 -7.76
N GLU A 397 16.07 -27.35 -7.87
CA GLU A 397 15.48 -27.75 -9.16
C GLU A 397 15.14 -26.54 -10.04
N ILE A 398 14.52 -25.52 -9.46
CA ILE A 398 14.19 -24.27 -10.16
C ILE A 398 15.48 -23.52 -10.54
N ASN A 399 16.49 -23.56 -9.66
CA ASN A 399 17.78 -22.95 -9.95
C ASN A 399 18.44 -23.58 -11.16
N ALA A 400 18.42 -24.91 -11.28
CA ALA A 400 18.98 -25.63 -12.42
C ALA A 400 18.24 -25.34 -13.75
N ASP A 401 16.93 -25.11 -13.71
CA ASP A 401 16.13 -24.77 -14.90
C ASP A 401 16.32 -23.30 -15.34
N ARG A 402 16.38 -22.37 -14.38
CA ARG A 402 16.35 -20.92 -14.63
C ARG A 402 17.71 -20.25 -14.70
N PHE A 403 18.72 -20.76 -14.02
CA PHE A 403 20.08 -20.22 -14.02
C PHE A 403 21.02 -21.19 -14.74
N ILE A 404 21.06 -21.08 -16.07
CA ILE A 404 21.81 -21.98 -16.95
C ILE A 404 23.26 -21.51 -17.15
N CYS A 405 24.13 -22.38 -17.66
CA CYS A 405 25.50 -22.01 -18.02
C CYS A 405 25.50 -20.97 -19.15
N ASP A 406 26.29 -19.91 -19.00
CA ASP A 406 26.61 -18.98 -20.08
C ASP A 406 27.67 -19.60 -21.00
N ARG A 407 27.31 -19.81 -22.27
CA ARG A 407 28.17 -20.39 -23.29
C ARG A 407 28.75 -19.35 -24.26
N PHE A 408 28.40 -18.07 -24.07
CA PHE A 408 28.61 -17.02 -25.05
C PHE A 408 29.64 -15.98 -24.59
N SER A 409 29.61 -15.59 -23.31
CA SER A 409 30.49 -14.51 -22.81
C SER A 409 31.96 -14.90 -22.70
N GLY A 410 32.26 -16.20 -22.62
CA GLY A 410 33.62 -16.69 -22.33
C GLY A 410 34.04 -16.53 -20.87
N THR A 411 33.17 -16.03 -20.00
CA THR A 411 33.43 -15.90 -18.55
C THR A 411 33.44 -17.28 -17.89
N PRO A 412 34.50 -17.68 -17.17
CA PRO A 412 34.50 -18.93 -16.41
C PRO A 412 33.35 -18.98 -15.42
N ASN A 413 32.57 -20.07 -15.43
CA ASN A 413 31.38 -20.25 -14.61
C ASN A 413 30.31 -19.14 -14.77
N GLY A 414 30.31 -18.43 -15.91
CA GLY A 414 29.25 -17.50 -16.26
C GLY A 414 27.88 -18.17 -16.26
N ARG A 415 26.85 -17.44 -15.86
CA ARG A 415 25.46 -17.93 -15.82
C ARG A 415 24.53 -17.00 -16.56
N LEU A 416 23.50 -17.56 -17.18
CA LEU A 416 22.37 -16.85 -17.75
C LEU A 416 21.12 -17.12 -16.94
N TYR A 417 20.38 -16.07 -16.62
CA TYR A 417 19.01 -16.16 -16.13
C TYR A 417 18.02 -16.17 -17.29
N ARG A 418 17.17 -17.19 -17.34
CA ARG A 418 16.08 -17.35 -18.31
C ARG A 418 14.81 -16.65 -17.83
N THR A 419 14.48 -15.51 -18.45
CA THR A 419 13.44 -14.62 -17.93
C THR A 419 12.02 -15.14 -18.16
N GLY A 420 11.81 -16.00 -19.17
CA GLY A 420 10.50 -16.34 -19.71
C GLY A 420 9.82 -15.21 -20.50
N ASP A 421 10.48 -14.06 -20.68
CA ASP A 421 10.01 -12.98 -21.54
C ASP A 421 10.49 -13.19 -22.98
N LEU A 422 9.62 -12.94 -23.95
CA LEU A 422 9.97 -12.92 -25.36
C LEU A 422 10.46 -11.53 -25.76
N GLY A 423 11.51 -11.48 -26.59
CA GLY A 423 12.02 -10.23 -27.12
C GLY A 423 12.52 -10.38 -28.54
N ARG A 424 12.77 -9.22 -29.17
CA ARG A 424 13.48 -9.12 -30.45
C ARG A 424 14.28 -7.83 -30.49
N TYR A 425 15.41 -7.86 -31.18
CA TYR A 425 16.14 -6.65 -31.51
C TYR A 425 15.51 -5.94 -32.70
N ARG A 426 15.51 -4.61 -32.63
CA ARG A 426 15.22 -3.72 -33.75
C ARG A 426 16.48 -3.53 -34.60
N ALA A 427 16.29 -2.99 -35.80
CA ALA A 427 17.38 -2.65 -36.72
C ALA A 427 18.36 -1.60 -36.15
N ASP A 428 17.89 -0.74 -35.23
CA ASP A 428 18.71 0.25 -34.52
C ASP A 428 19.50 -0.34 -33.33
N GLY A 429 19.37 -1.64 -33.07
CA GLY A 429 20.04 -2.34 -31.97
C GLY A 429 19.30 -2.29 -30.63
N ASN A 430 18.17 -1.58 -30.54
CA ASN A 430 17.36 -1.53 -29.33
C ASN A 430 16.49 -2.79 -29.17
N LEU A 431 16.30 -3.23 -27.94
CA LEU A 431 15.51 -4.42 -27.62
C LEU A 431 14.03 -4.06 -27.37
N ILE A 432 13.10 -4.89 -27.84
CA ILE A 432 11.68 -4.81 -27.48
C ILE A 432 11.31 -6.07 -26.70
N CYS A 433 10.56 -5.90 -25.60
CA CYS A 433 9.90 -6.99 -24.90
C CYS A 433 8.48 -7.19 -25.46
N LEU A 434 8.18 -8.39 -25.92
CA LEU A 434 6.95 -8.77 -26.61
C LEU A 434 5.92 -9.41 -25.66
N GLY A 435 6.27 -9.62 -24.39
CA GLY A 435 5.42 -10.27 -23.39
C GLY A 435 6.02 -11.59 -22.87
N ARG A 436 5.21 -12.37 -22.16
CA ARG A 436 5.64 -13.61 -21.49
C ARG A 436 5.29 -14.87 -22.27
N MET A 437 6.11 -15.90 -22.11
CA MET A 437 5.83 -17.26 -22.60
C MET A 437 4.88 -18.03 -21.67
N ASP A 438 4.86 -17.67 -20.39
CA ASP A 438 4.08 -18.30 -19.34
C ASP A 438 2.88 -17.43 -18.91
N ASN A 439 2.12 -17.88 -17.91
CA ASN A 439 0.94 -17.18 -17.39
C ASN A 439 1.30 -16.12 -16.32
N GLN A 440 2.57 -15.81 -16.13
CA GLN A 440 2.94 -14.74 -15.21
C GLN A 440 2.57 -13.40 -15.81
N VAL A 441 2.13 -12.48 -14.97
CA VAL A 441 1.66 -11.17 -15.39
C VAL A 441 2.33 -10.07 -14.56
N LYS A 442 2.42 -8.89 -15.17
CA LYS A 442 2.80 -7.65 -14.49
C LYS A 442 1.56 -6.78 -14.37
N LEU A 443 1.16 -6.47 -13.14
CA LEU A 443 -0.04 -5.70 -12.84
C LEU A 443 0.26 -4.66 -11.76
N ARG A 444 0.09 -3.38 -12.08
CA ARG A 444 0.35 -2.24 -11.19
C ARG A 444 1.78 -2.24 -10.63
N GLY A 445 2.75 -2.66 -11.43
CA GLY A 445 4.16 -2.84 -11.06
C GLY A 445 4.47 -4.16 -10.36
N TYR A 446 3.47 -4.92 -9.91
CA TYR A 446 3.67 -6.19 -9.23
C TYR A 446 3.84 -7.34 -10.22
N ARG A 447 4.79 -8.22 -9.92
CA ARG A 447 4.96 -9.50 -10.61
C ARG A 447 4.08 -10.55 -9.93
N ILE A 448 3.05 -11.01 -10.64
CA ILE A 448 2.02 -11.91 -10.11
C ILE A 448 2.05 -13.22 -10.89
N GLU A 449 2.23 -14.32 -10.19
CA GLU A 449 2.01 -15.67 -10.70
C GLU A 449 0.53 -16.03 -10.54
N LEU A 450 -0.22 -16.07 -11.64
CA LEU A 450 -1.65 -16.40 -11.59
C LEU A 450 -1.90 -17.77 -10.96
N GLY A 451 -0.97 -18.71 -11.15
CA GLY A 451 -1.02 -20.04 -10.53
C GLY A 451 -1.00 -20.04 -9.00
N GLU A 452 -0.40 -19.03 -8.34
CA GLU A 452 -0.42 -18.90 -6.88
C GLU A 452 -1.82 -18.58 -6.38
N ILE A 453 -2.54 -17.69 -7.08
CA ILE A 453 -3.94 -17.36 -6.80
C ILE A 453 -4.84 -18.56 -7.10
N GLU A 454 -4.65 -19.22 -8.26
CA GLU A 454 -5.37 -20.45 -8.61
C GLU A 454 -5.19 -21.52 -7.53
N THR A 455 -3.96 -21.72 -7.03
CA THR A 455 -3.66 -22.69 -5.97
C THR A 455 -4.36 -22.35 -4.66
N CYS A 456 -4.31 -21.09 -4.22
CA CYS A 456 -5.01 -20.62 -3.03
C CYS A 456 -6.52 -20.84 -3.12
N LEU A 457 -7.15 -20.47 -4.25
CA LEU A 457 -8.58 -20.68 -4.48
C LEU A 457 -8.93 -22.18 -4.50
N ASN A 458 -8.10 -23.03 -5.12
CA ASN A 458 -8.30 -24.47 -5.18
C ASN A 458 -8.18 -25.17 -3.81
N GLN A 459 -7.56 -24.53 -2.82
CA GLN A 459 -7.49 -25.03 -1.44
C GLN A 459 -8.79 -24.74 -0.65
N HIS A 460 -9.64 -23.82 -1.11
CA HIS A 460 -10.90 -23.54 -0.44
C HIS A 460 -11.81 -24.79 -0.42
N PRO A 461 -12.42 -25.17 0.72
CA PRO A 461 -13.17 -26.42 0.84
C PRO A 461 -14.27 -26.62 -0.20
N MET A 462 -14.89 -25.51 -0.64
CA MET A 462 -16.04 -25.51 -1.56
C MET A 462 -15.69 -25.34 -3.03
N VAL A 463 -14.43 -25.06 -3.36
CA VAL A 463 -13.98 -24.87 -4.75
C VAL A 463 -13.48 -26.19 -5.30
N LYS A 464 -14.01 -26.61 -6.46
CA LYS A 464 -13.53 -27.77 -7.21
C LYS A 464 -12.33 -27.42 -8.08
N GLN A 465 -12.42 -26.30 -8.79
CA GLN A 465 -11.38 -25.80 -9.66
C GLN A 465 -11.54 -24.30 -9.85
N ALA A 466 -10.43 -23.57 -9.87
CA ALA A 466 -10.36 -22.14 -10.16
C ALA A 466 -9.29 -21.86 -11.22
N VAL A 467 -9.55 -20.83 -12.03
CA VAL A 467 -8.63 -20.29 -13.05
C VAL A 467 -8.63 -18.78 -12.92
N VAL A 468 -7.46 -18.17 -12.96
CA VAL A 468 -7.30 -16.72 -12.85
C VAL A 468 -6.68 -16.19 -14.13
N ILE A 469 -7.20 -15.05 -14.60
CA ILE A 469 -6.65 -14.33 -15.75
C ILE A 469 -6.52 -12.85 -15.42
N VAL A 470 -5.61 -12.17 -16.12
CA VAL A 470 -5.69 -10.71 -16.25
C VAL A 470 -6.57 -10.40 -17.43
N ARG A 471 -7.60 -9.59 -17.19
CA ARG A 471 -8.41 -8.99 -18.24
C ARG A 471 -8.05 -7.53 -18.42
N GLU A 472 -8.12 -7.08 -19.66
CA GLU A 472 -8.05 -5.68 -20.08
C GLU A 472 -9.26 -5.46 -20.99
N ASP A 473 -10.40 -5.19 -20.37
CA ASP A 473 -11.64 -4.93 -21.11
C ASP A 473 -11.64 -3.49 -21.68
N THR A 474 -10.88 -2.59 -21.05
CA THR A 474 -10.65 -1.19 -21.47
C THR A 474 -9.15 -0.93 -21.56
N PRO A 475 -8.62 -0.27 -22.63
CA PRO A 475 -7.19 -0.03 -22.79
C PRO A 475 -6.57 0.65 -21.56
N GLY A 476 -5.51 0.04 -21.02
CA GLY A 476 -4.80 0.52 -19.82
C GLY A 476 -5.43 0.12 -18.49
N ASN A 477 -6.65 -0.42 -18.46
CA ASN A 477 -7.29 -0.89 -17.22
C ASN A 477 -7.24 -2.41 -17.09
N LYS A 478 -6.11 -2.90 -16.57
CA LYS A 478 -5.91 -4.32 -16.28
C LYS A 478 -6.44 -4.68 -14.89
N ARG A 479 -7.10 -5.84 -14.80
CA ARG A 479 -7.62 -6.38 -13.53
C ARG A 479 -7.50 -7.90 -13.44
N LEU A 480 -7.38 -8.41 -12.22
CA LEU A 480 -7.42 -9.85 -11.94
C LEU A 480 -8.88 -10.31 -11.88
N VAL A 481 -9.20 -11.36 -12.64
CA VAL A 481 -10.50 -12.02 -12.62
C VAL A 481 -10.31 -13.50 -12.32
N ALA A 482 -10.99 -13.99 -11.29
CA ALA A 482 -11.04 -15.41 -10.96
C ALA A 482 -12.34 -16.04 -11.45
N TYR A 483 -12.23 -17.21 -12.06
CA TYR A 483 -13.35 -18.05 -12.46
C TYR A 483 -13.29 -19.33 -11.66
N TRP A 484 -14.38 -19.74 -11.03
CA TRP A 484 -14.38 -20.95 -10.20
C TRP A 484 -15.58 -21.84 -10.48
N VAL A 485 -15.41 -23.12 -10.18
CA VAL A 485 -16.46 -24.15 -10.20
C VAL A 485 -16.62 -24.68 -8.78
N ASN A 486 -17.85 -24.73 -8.29
CA ASN A 486 -18.14 -25.28 -6.96
C ASN A 486 -18.05 -26.81 -6.93
N LYS A 487 -17.74 -27.38 -5.76
CA LYS A 487 -17.93 -28.82 -5.51
C LYS A 487 -19.43 -29.15 -5.48
N GLN A 488 -19.76 -30.40 -5.81
CA GLN A 488 -21.14 -30.84 -5.91
C GLN A 488 -21.89 -30.65 -4.58
N GLY A 489 -23.03 -29.95 -4.62
CA GLY A 489 -23.85 -29.67 -3.44
C GLY A 489 -23.32 -28.57 -2.52
N GLN A 490 -22.26 -27.85 -2.92
CA GLN A 490 -21.72 -26.70 -2.20
C GLN A 490 -21.81 -25.44 -3.07
N GLN A 491 -21.88 -24.28 -2.44
CA GLN A 491 -21.97 -23.00 -3.15
C GLN A 491 -21.20 -21.93 -2.37
N ALA A 492 -19.97 -21.66 -2.79
CA ALA A 492 -19.21 -20.52 -2.28
C ALA A 492 -19.70 -19.24 -2.95
N THR A 493 -19.68 -18.13 -2.22
CA THR A 493 -19.94 -16.79 -2.73
C THR A 493 -18.65 -16.11 -3.19
N ALA A 494 -18.76 -15.12 -4.08
CA ALA A 494 -17.62 -14.31 -4.50
C ALA A 494 -16.94 -13.61 -3.30
N THR A 495 -17.73 -13.13 -2.33
CA THR A 495 -17.26 -12.46 -1.11
C THR A 495 -16.46 -13.40 -0.21
N GLU A 496 -16.93 -14.64 -0.01
CA GLU A 496 -16.21 -15.66 0.77
C GLU A 496 -14.87 -16.00 0.11
N LEU A 497 -14.85 -16.20 -1.21
CA LEU A 497 -13.61 -16.52 -1.93
C LEU A 497 -12.64 -15.35 -1.97
N SER A 498 -13.13 -14.11 -2.11
CA SER A 498 -12.30 -12.91 -2.03
C SER A 498 -11.66 -12.79 -0.63
N SER A 499 -12.45 -13.00 0.43
CA SER A 499 -11.98 -12.97 1.82
C SER A 499 -10.97 -14.10 2.09
N TRP A 500 -11.20 -15.29 1.54
CA TRP A 500 -10.28 -16.43 1.64
C TRP A 500 -8.92 -16.12 1.02
N VAL A 501 -8.89 -15.49 -0.15
CA VAL A 501 -7.66 -15.08 -0.82
C VAL A 501 -6.98 -13.97 -0.05
N ALA A 502 -7.72 -12.95 0.41
CA ALA A 502 -7.18 -11.84 1.19
C ALA A 502 -6.56 -12.30 2.53
N GLY A 503 -7.05 -13.39 3.11
CA GLY A 503 -6.45 -13.97 4.32
C GLY A 503 -5.11 -14.68 4.11
N GLN A 504 -4.71 -14.97 2.87
CA GLN A 504 -3.52 -15.80 2.57
C GLN A 504 -2.53 -15.14 1.61
N LEU A 505 -3.01 -14.32 0.70
CA LEU A 505 -2.22 -13.65 -0.32
C LEU A 505 -2.25 -12.14 -0.10
N PRO A 506 -1.21 -11.40 -0.55
CA PRO A 506 -1.20 -9.95 -0.49
C PRO A 506 -2.36 -9.33 -1.25
N ASP A 507 -2.79 -8.13 -0.83
CA ASP A 507 -3.91 -7.39 -1.42
C ASP A 507 -3.84 -7.25 -2.94
N TYR A 508 -2.64 -7.03 -3.50
CA TYR A 508 -2.45 -6.88 -4.94
C TYR A 508 -2.69 -8.18 -5.74
N MET A 509 -2.75 -9.33 -5.08
CA MET A 509 -3.07 -10.64 -5.67
C MET A 509 -4.55 -11.03 -5.50
N VAL A 510 -5.33 -10.27 -4.75
CA VAL A 510 -6.77 -10.53 -4.58
C VAL A 510 -7.51 -10.16 -5.88
N PRO A 511 -8.25 -11.10 -6.52
CA PRO A 511 -9.03 -10.81 -7.71
C PRO A 511 -10.10 -9.75 -7.45
N SER A 512 -10.20 -8.75 -8.33
CA SER A 512 -11.22 -7.70 -8.20
C SER A 512 -12.59 -8.12 -8.74
N ALA A 513 -12.66 -9.24 -9.47
CA ALA A 513 -13.90 -9.85 -9.92
C ALA A 513 -13.80 -11.38 -9.81
N LEU A 514 -14.88 -12.01 -9.35
CA LEU A 514 -14.99 -13.46 -9.23
C LEU A 514 -16.26 -13.92 -9.93
N VAL A 515 -16.14 -14.94 -10.80
CA VAL A 515 -17.24 -15.45 -11.63
C VAL A 515 -17.44 -16.96 -11.40
N SER A 516 -18.62 -17.34 -10.91
CA SER A 516 -18.99 -18.75 -10.76
C SER A 516 -19.37 -19.34 -12.12
N LEU A 517 -18.84 -20.52 -12.43
CA LEU A 517 -19.17 -21.30 -13.62
C LEU A 517 -19.67 -22.69 -13.22
N GLU A 518 -20.57 -23.26 -14.02
CA GLU A 518 -20.95 -24.67 -13.88
C GLU A 518 -19.79 -25.61 -14.27
N ALA A 519 -19.03 -25.22 -15.30
CA ALA A 519 -17.82 -25.90 -15.74
C ALA A 519 -16.87 -24.90 -16.41
N LEU A 520 -15.55 -25.15 -16.32
CA LEU A 520 -14.57 -24.36 -17.06
C LEU A 520 -14.62 -24.72 -18.55
N PRO A 521 -14.58 -23.73 -19.46
CA PRO A 521 -14.50 -24.00 -20.88
C PRO A 521 -13.18 -24.71 -21.20
N LEU A 522 -13.25 -25.76 -22.00
CA LEU A 522 -12.08 -26.54 -22.40
C LEU A 522 -11.86 -26.42 -23.91
N ASN A 523 -10.60 -26.35 -24.34
CA ASN A 523 -10.23 -26.43 -25.75
C ASN A 523 -10.27 -27.89 -26.26
N ALA A 524 -10.04 -28.08 -27.56
CA ALA A 524 -10.04 -29.40 -28.20
C ALA A 524 -9.04 -30.42 -27.59
N ASN A 525 -8.05 -29.96 -26.82
CA ASN A 525 -7.08 -30.79 -26.12
C ASN A 525 -7.43 -31.04 -24.64
N GLY A 526 -8.63 -30.65 -24.19
CA GLY A 526 -9.09 -30.82 -22.81
C GLY A 526 -8.41 -29.88 -21.80
N LYS A 527 -7.68 -28.85 -22.24
CA LYS A 527 -7.11 -27.81 -21.37
C LYS A 527 -8.09 -26.65 -21.25
N VAL A 528 -8.05 -25.90 -20.15
CA VAL A 528 -8.91 -24.71 -19.98
C VAL A 528 -8.66 -23.72 -21.11
N ASP A 529 -9.72 -23.36 -21.82
CA ASP A 529 -9.73 -22.32 -22.83
C ASP A 529 -9.95 -20.96 -22.17
N ARG A 530 -8.85 -20.32 -21.77
CA ARG A 530 -8.86 -18.99 -21.13
C ARG A 530 -9.48 -17.90 -22.01
N LYS A 531 -9.49 -18.07 -23.35
CA LYS A 531 -10.08 -17.09 -24.27
C LYS A 531 -11.60 -17.21 -24.33
N ALA A 532 -12.13 -18.40 -24.03
CA ALA A 532 -13.56 -18.68 -23.97
C ALA A 532 -14.18 -18.35 -22.60
N LEU A 533 -13.38 -17.87 -21.63
CA LEU A 533 -13.90 -17.45 -20.33
C LEU A 533 -14.84 -16.24 -20.51
N PRO A 534 -16.07 -16.30 -19.96
CA PRO A 534 -17.05 -15.24 -20.15
C PRO A 534 -16.55 -13.93 -19.52
N LEU A 535 -17.08 -12.80 -19.97
CA LEU A 535 -16.91 -11.56 -19.22
C LEU A 535 -17.42 -11.77 -17.79
N PRO A 536 -16.81 -11.18 -16.76
CA PRO A 536 -17.50 -11.01 -15.49
C PRO A 536 -18.82 -10.34 -15.82
N ALA A 537 -19.92 -11.07 -15.66
CA ALA A 537 -21.22 -10.44 -15.72
C ALA A 537 -21.15 -9.30 -14.70
N MET A 538 -21.47 -8.07 -15.11
CA MET A 538 -21.85 -7.06 -14.14
C MET A 538 -22.82 -7.78 -13.22
N THR A 539 -22.47 -7.91 -11.95
CA THR A 539 -23.33 -8.57 -10.98
C THR A 539 -24.57 -7.68 -10.87
N MET A 540 -25.51 -7.91 -11.77
CA MET A 540 -26.90 -7.47 -11.74
C MET A 540 -27.56 -8.27 -10.61
N LEU A 541 -27.04 -8.15 -9.39
CA LEU A 541 -27.73 -8.57 -8.18
C LEU A 541 -28.75 -7.47 -7.89
N GLY A 542 -29.81 -7.49 -8.69
CA GLY A 542 -30.90 -6.54 -8.62
C GLY A 542 -32.07 -7.12 -9.39
N ASP A 543 -33.07 -7.55 -8.65
CA ASP A 543 -34.25 -8.30 -9.06
C ASP A 543 -35.13 -7.47 -10.01
N GLY A 544 -34.71 -7.21 -11.26
CA GLY A 544 -35.58 -6.71 -12.34
C GLY A 544 -36.32 -5.38 -12.11
N THR A 545 -36.07 -4.66 -11.02
CA THR A 545 -36.68 -3.36 -10.70
C THR A 545 -35.60 -2.28 -10.63
N ALA A 546 -34.92 -2.02 -11.76
CA ALA A 546 -34.01 -0.89 -11.85
C ALA A 546 -34.82 0.42 -11.68
N ARG A 547 -34.62 1.11 -10.55
CA ARG A 547 -35.17 2.46 -10.37
C ARG A 547 -34.49 3.44 -11.32
N ALA A 548 -35.18 4.50 -11.70
CA ALA A 548 -34.55 5.59 -12.42
C ALA A 548 -33.41 6.20 -11.56
N LEU A 549 -32.28 6.47 -12.21
CA LEU A 549 -31.15 7.17 -11.58
C LEU A 549 -31.55 8.61 -11.25
N THR A 550 -31.06 9.13 -10.12
CA THR A 550 -31.17 10.56 -9.79
C THR A 550 -30.28 11.39 -10.72
N ALA A 551 -30.43 12.72 -10.70
CA ALA A 551 -29.60 13.61 -11.51
C ALA A 551 -28.11 13.48 -11.17
N SER A 552 -27.76 13.40 -9.89
CA SER A 552 -26.38 13.19 -9.45
C SER A 552 -25.85 11.81 -9.84
N GLU A 553 -26.68 10.77 -9.76
CA GLU A 553 -26.31 9.43 -10.22
C GLU A 553 -26.10 9.37 -11.73
N GLN A 554 -26.90 10.08 -12.52
CA GLN A 554 -26.70 10.16 -13.98
C GLN A 554 -25.38 10.83 -14.32
N GLN A 555 -25.10 11.99 -13.71
CA GLN A 555 -23.85 12.70 -13.95
C GLN A 555 -22.63 11.91 -13.46
N LEU A 556 -22.75 11.22 -12.32
CA LEU A 556 -21.71 10.33 -11.82
C LEU A 556 -21.53 9.09 -12.72
N ALA A 557 -22.62 8.54 -13.26
CA ALA A 557 -22.59 7.44 -14.20
C ALA A 557 -21.89 7.83 -15.51
N GLU A 558 -22.07 9.07 -15.99
CA GLU A 558 -21.33 9.59 -17.14
C GLU A 558 -19.81 9.62 -16.88
N ILE A 559 -19.40 10.07 -15.69
CA ILE A 559 -17.98 10.08 -15.30
C ILE A 559 -17.43 8.65 -15.21
N TRP A 560 -18.15 7.75 -14.54
CA TRP A 560 -17.74 6.34 -14.42
C TRP A 560 -17.64 5.67 -15.78
N ALA A 561 -18.64 5.88 -16.64
CA ALA A 561 -18.68 5.36 -17.99
C ALA A 561 -17.50 5.85 -18.83
N ALA A 562 -17.18 7.15 -18.77
CA ALA A 562 -16.05 7.73 -19.49
C ALA A 562 -14.71 7.16 -18.99
N LEU A 563 -14.52 7.02 -17.68
CA LEU A 563 -13.29 6.48 -17.09
C LEU A 563 -13.12 4.99 -17.34
N MET A 564 -14.22 4.24 -17.36
CA MET A 564 -14.20 2.78 -17.50
C MET A 564 -14.43 2.30 -18.93
N GLY A 565 -14.76 3.18 -19.89
CA GLY A 565 -15.11 2.78 -21.25
C GLY A 565 -16.44 2.03 -21.36
N LEU A 566 -17.40 2.34 -20.49
CA LEU A 566 -18.74 1.75 -20.46
C LEU A 566 -19.77 2.70 -21.08
N ALA A 567 -20.97 2.21 -21.39
CA ALA A 567 -22.09 3.11 -21.70
C ALA A 567 -22.78 3.51 -20.39
N PRO A 568 -23.18 4.79 -20.19
CA PRO A 568 -23.90 5.21 -18.99
C PRO A 568 -25.20 4.42 -18.75
N SER A 569 -25.84 3.93 -19.81
CA SER A 569 -27.04 3.09 -19.77
C SER A 569 -26.82 1.72 -19.11
N ASP A 570 -25.57 1.29 -18.99
CA ASP A 570 -25.20 0.01 -18.40
C ASP A 570 -25.06 0.10 -16.87
N LEU A 571 -25.10 1.32 -16.31
CA LEU A 571 -24.92 1.58 -14.89
C LEU A 571 -26.26 1.75 -14.16
N GLN A 572 -26.34 1.23 -12.94
CA GLN A 572 -27.48 1.31 -12.03
C GLN A 572 -27.03 1.87 -10.67
N GLY A 573 -27.97 2.27 -9.81
CA GLY A 573 -27.64 2.79 -8.48
C GLY A 573 -26.79 1.82 -7.63
N GLU A 574 -27.02 0.51 -7.76
CA GLU A 574 -26.27 -0.53 -7.05
C GLU A 574 -24.97 -0.94 -7.76
N SER A 575 -24.66 -0.36 -8.91
CA SER A 575 -23.40 -0.65 -9.62
C SER A 575 -22.21 -0.30 -8.73
N ASN A 576 -21.41 -1.31 -8.39
CA ASN A 576 -20.22 -1.16 -7.56
C ASN A 576 -18.99 -0.80 -8.41
N TYR A 577 -18.28 0.26 -8.03
CA TYR A 577 -17.11 0.78 -8.74
C TYR A 577 -16.03 -0.29 -8.96
N PHE A 578 -15.72 -1.08 -7.93
CA PHE A 578 -14.63 -2.04 -7.96
C PHE A 578 -14.99 -3.30 -8.75
N GLU A 579 -16.24 -3.75 -8.65
CA GLU A 579 -16.75 -4.88 -9.43
C GLU A 579 -16.75 -4.57 -10.94
N LEU A 580 -17.02 -3.32 -11.29
CA LEU A 580 -16.95 -2.83 -12.66
C LEU A 580 -15.51 -2.66 -13.18
N GLY A 581 -14.50 -2.97 -12.37
CA GLY A 581 -13.09 -2.92 -12.74
C GLY A 581 -12.41 -1.61 -12.37
N GLY A 582 -13.10 -0.75 -11.62
CA GLY A 582 -12.47 0.35 -10.89
C GLY A 582 -11.47 -0.17 -9.87
N ASN A 583 -10.43 0.61 -9.60
CA ASN A 583 -9.40 0.30 -8.63
C ASN A 583 -8.82 1.58 -8.03
N SER A 584 -7.94 1.47 -7.03
CA SER A 584 -7.38 2.65 -6.35
C SER A 584 -6.68 3.63 -7.30
N LEU A 585 -6.14 3.15 -8.44
CA LEU A 585 -5.51 4.01 -9.44
C LEU A 585 -6.56 4.78 -10.26
N SER A 586 -7.57 4.09 -10.82
CA SER A 586 -8.65 4.76 -11.57
C SER A 586 -9.54 5.62 -10.67
N ALA A 587 -9.61 5.29 -9.38
CA ALA A 587 -10.35 6.04 -8.37
C ALA A 587 -9.79 7.44 -8.22
N LEU A 588 -8.48 7.63 -8.28
CA LEU A 588 -7.86 8.96 -8.22
C LEU A 588 -8.37 9.87 -9.34
N GLY A 589 -8.49 9.34 -10.56
CA GLY A 589 -9.07 10.09 -11.68
C GLY A 589 -10.57 10.33 -11.56
N LEU A 590 -11.30 9.38 -10.97
CA LEU A 590 -12.70 9.60 -10.60
C LEU A 590 -12.85 10.78 -9.64
N LEU A 591 -12.06 10.82 -8.56
CA LEU A 591 -12.15 11.89 -7.55
C LEU A 591 -11.87 13.27 -8.15
N VAL A 592 -10.93 13.38 -9.09
CA VAL A 592 -10.62 14.63 -9.80
C VAL A 592 -11.78 15.07 -10.70
N GLN A 593 -12.35 14.16 -11.49
CA GLN A 593 -13.51 14.51 -12.34
C GLN A 593 -14.73 14.88 -11.49
N VAL A 594 -14.92 14.19 -10.37
CA VAL A 594 -15.99 14.51 -9.42
C VAL A 594 -15.79 15.90 -8.82
N GLU A 595 -14.59 16.25 -8.38
CA GLU A 595 -14.28 17.61 -7.89
C GLU A 595 -14.55 18.67 -8.96
N LYS A 596 -14.20 18.39 -10.21
CA LYS A 596 -14.42 19.31 -11.34
C LYS A 596 -15.90 19.50 -11.70
N GLU A 597 -16.65 18.41 -11.80
CA GLU A 597 -18.05 18.41 -12.27
C GLU A 597 -19.04 18.77 -11.17
N PHE A 598 -18.75 18.39 -9.91
CA PHE A 598 -19.63 18.59 -8.76
C PHE A 598 -19.16 19.70 -7.81
N GLY A 599 -17.91 20.18 -7.94
CA GLY A 599 -17.33 21.16 -7.02
C GLY A 599 -17.07 20.61 -5.62
N VAL A 600 -17.03 19.28 -5.47
CA VAL A 600 -16.92 18.58 -4.18
C VAL A 600 -15.70 17.68 -4.18
N ARG A 601 -14.86 17.85 -3.16
CA ARG A 601 -13.66 17.06 -2.98
C ARG A 601 -13.93 15.83 -2.12
N LEU A 602 -14.09 14.69 -2.79
CA LEU A 602 -14.08 13.38 -2.13
C LEU A 602 -12.65 12.87 -1.96
N ASN A 603 -12.43 12.04 -0.94
CA ASN A 603 -11.18 11.31 -0.76
C ASN A 603 -11.38 9.81 -1.07
N LEU A 604 -10.28 9.07 -1.21
CA LEU A 604 -10.33 7.66 -1.59
C LEU A 604 -11.12 6.82 -0.57
N SER A 605 -11.07 7.18 0.71
CA SER A 605 -11.88 6.58 1.76
C SER A 605 -13.38 6.71 1.52
N ASP A 606 -13.86 7.85 1.00
CA ASP A 606 -15.29 8.01 0.68
C ASP A 606 -15.74 6.97 -0.36
N LEU A 607 -14.91 6.66 -1.36
CA LEU A 607 -15.21 5.65 -2.38
C LEU A 607 -15.21 4.23 -1.81
N PHE A 608 -14.31 3.91 -0.87
CA PHE A 608 -14.31 2.60 -0.23
C PHE A 608 -15.50 2.41 0.73
N LEU A 609 -15.93 3.49 1.39
CA LEU A 609 -17.09 3.48 2.29
C LEU A 609 -18.42 3.47 1.52
N ALA A 610 -18.46 4.11 0.35
CA ALA A 610 -19.63 4.21 -0.51
C ALA A 610 -19.30 3.75 -1.94
N PRO A 611 -19.07 2.44 -2.16
CA PRO A 611 -18.53 1.93 -3.43
C PRO A 611 -19.57 1.80 -4.54
N THR A 612 -20.87 1.99 -4.26
CA THR A 612 -21.93 1.94 -5.26
C THR A 612 -22.24 3.32 -5.81
N LEU A 613 -22.69 3.38 -7.06
CA LEU A 613 -23.03 4.63 -7.74
C LEU A 613 -24.01 5.49 -6.90
N GLY A 614 -25.05 4.85 -6.35
CA GLY A 614 -26.05 5.53 -5.53
C GLY A 614 -25.53 5.97 -4.17
N ALA A 615 -24.73 5.15 -3.49
CA ALA A 615 -24.12 5.54 -2.22
C ALA A 615 -23.14 6.71 -2.40
N MET A 616 -22.36 6.70 -3.49
CA MET A 616 -21.42 7.77 -3.80
C MET A 616 -22.14 9.06 -4.21
N ALA A 617 -23.22 8.97 -4.99
CA ALA A 617 -24.04 10.13 -5.34
C ALA A 617 -24.68 10.77 -4.09
N LEU A 618 -25.16 9.96 -3.15
CA LEU A 618 -25.71 10.44 -1.88
C LEU A 618 -24.63 11.16 -1.06
N ARG A 619 -23.43 10.58 -0.98
CA ARG A 619 -22.27 11.20 -0.31
C ARG A 619 -21.87 12.54 -0.94
N LEU A 620 -21.95 12.65 -2.27
CA LEU A 620 -21.71 13.90 -2.99
C LEU A 620 -22.77 14.96 -2.68
N GLU A 621 -24.03 14.56 -2.61
CA GLU A 621 -25.13 15.46 -2.28
C GLU A 621 -25.02 15.96 -0.84
N GLU A 622 -24.67 15.10 0.12
CA GLU A 622 -24.39 15.49 1.50
C GLU A 622 -23.28 16.56 1.57
N GLN A 623 -22.18 16.35 0.85
CA GLN A 623 -21.08 17.31 0.82
C GLN A 623 -21.43 18.60 0.05
N ARG A 624 -22.19 18.53 -1.06
CA ARG A 624 -22.67 19.73 -1.78
C ARG A 624 -23.61 20.57 -0.93
N GLN A 625 -24.51 19.94 -0.19
CA GLN A 625 -25.43 20.63 0.71
C GLN A 625 -24.66 21.28 1.87
N SER A 626 -23.59 20.65 2.34
CA SER A 626 -22.68 21.26 3.32
C SER A 626 -21.83 22.43 2.77
N GLY A 627 -21.56 22.46 1.46
CA GLY A 627 -20.75 23.50 0.79
C GLY A 627 -21.54 24.66 0.16
N ALA A 628 -22.83 24.48 -0.15
CA ALA A 628 -23.67 25.47 -0.83
C ALA A 628 -24.56 26.31 0.10
N SER A 629 -24.68 25.95 1.38
CA SER A 629 -25.39 26.77 2.36
C SER A 629 -24.41 27.69 3.12
N GLY A 630 -24.31 28.95 2.68
CA GLY A 630 -23.75 30.05 3.48
C GLY A 630 -24.59 30.43 4.72
N ALA A 631 -25.46 29.54 5.16
CA ALA A 631 -26.18 29.54 6.43
C ALA A 631 -26.53 28.07 6.69
N ALA A 632 -25.65 27.37 7.41
CA ALA A 632 -25.88 25.99 7.77
C ALA A 632 -27.17 25.89 8.61
N ALA A 633 -28.16 25.16 8.11
CA ALA A 633 -29.06 24.42 8.97
C ALA A 633 -28.23 23.27 9.56
N GLU A 634 -27.44 23.66 10.53
CA GLU A 634 -26.64 22.89 11.46
C GLU A 634 -27.39 21.64 11.92
N THR A 635 -27.16 20.51 11.24
CA THR A 635 -27.77 19.22 11.60
C THR A 635 -26.95 18.63 12.74
N THR A 636 -27.32 18.99 13.96
CA THR A 636 -26.55 18.69 15.17
C THR A 636 -26.67 17.26 15.66
N LEU A 637 -27.65 16.50 15.15
CA LEU A 637 -27.94 15.12 15.53
C LEU A 637 -27.80 14.20 14.32
N MET A 638 -26.76 13.37 14.32
CA MET A 638 -26.43 12.49 13.20
C MET A 638 -27.00 11.09 13.42
N GLN A 639 -27.68 10.58 12.40
CA GLN A 639 -28.30 9.25 12.43
C GLN A 639 -27.30 8.23 11.88
N LEU A 640 -26.54 7.58 12.77
CA LEU A 640 -25.55 6.59 12.34
C LEU A 640 -26.18 5.25 11.98
N ARG A 641 -27.27 4.91 12.68
CA ARG A 641 -28.15 3.79 12.34
C ARG A 641 -29.58 4.15 12.76
N PRO A 642 -30.44 4.63 11.85
CA PRO A 642 -31.78 5.12 12.21
C PRO A 642 -32.82 4.02 12.42
N SER A 643 -32.55 2.79 11.98
CA SER A 643 -33.50 1.68 12.00
C SER A 643 -33.23 0.71 13.16
N GLY A 644 -34.29 0.27 13.82
CA GLY A 644 -34.26 -0.66 14.95
C GLY A 644 -35.60 -0.70 15.68
N GLN A 645 -35.86 -1.76 16.44
CA GLN A 645 -37.10 -1.89 17.24
C GLN A 645 -36.89 -1.59 18.73
N LYS A 646 -35.64 -1.43 19.18
CA LYS A 646 -35.30 -1.09 20.57
C LYS A 646 -35.08 0.41 20.75
N SER A 647 -35.01 0.85 21.99
CA SER A 647 -34.76 2.26 22.30
C SER A 647 -33.40 2.73 21.75
N PRO A 648 -33.34 3.94 21.17
CA PRO A 648 -32.11 4.53 20.67
C PRO A 648 -31.01 4.63 21.72
N PHE A 649 -29.77 4.58 21.26
CA PHE A 649 -28.60 5.00 22.04
C PHE A 649 -28.07 6.32 21.48
N PHE A 650 -27.90 7.32 22.35
CA PHE A 650 -27.39 8.65 22.00
C PHE A 650 -25.98 8.81 22.53
N PHE A 651 -25.02 8.85 21.61
CA PHE A 651 -23.61 8.99 21.92
C PHE A 651 -23.14 10.42 21.69
N ILE A 652 -22.40 10.96 22.65
CA ILE A 652 -21.97 12.35 22.66
C ILE A 652 -20.47 12.36 22.36
N ASN A 653 -20.14 12.66 21.11
CA ASN A 653 -18.79 12.90 20.60
C ASN A 653 -18.85 13.35 19.12
N SER A 654 -17.70 13.77 18.58
CA SER A 654 -17.40 13.81 17.14
C SER A 654 -17.86 12.54 16.41
N ILE A 655 -18.37 12.77 15.19
CA ILE A 655 -18.96 11.77 14.28
C ILE A 655 -18.07 10.53 14.11
N SER A 656 -16.75 10.72 14.11
CA SER A 656 -15.74 9.66 13.96
C SER A 656 -15.84 8.56 15.01
N PHE A 657 -16.12 8.90 16.28
CA PHE A 657 -16.25 7.88 17.34
C PHE A 657 -17.57 7.14 17.27
N GLY A 658 -18.66 7.85 17.00
CA GLY A 658 -19.97 7.21 16.85
C GLY A 658 -19.95 6.19 15.72
N LEU A 659 -19.31 6.51 14.58
CA LEU A 659 -19.15 5.60 13.44
C LEU A 659 -18.32 4.36 13.77
N LEU A 660 -17.31 4.49 14.64
CA LEU A 660 -16.53 3.35 15.13
C LEU A 660 -17.31 2.49 16.11
N LEU A 661 -18.19 3.10 16.93
CA LEU A 661 -18.90 2.40 18.00
C LEU A 661 -20.21 1.73 17.52
N ALA A 662 -20.93 2.35 16.58
CA ALA A 662 -22.23 1.89 16.11
C ALA A 662 -22.25 0.45 15.54
N PRO A 663 -21.25 -0.02 14.77
CA PRO A 663 -21.20 -1.41 14.27
C PRO A 663 -21.13 -2.47 15.37
N HIS A 664 -20.69 -2.09 16.57
CA HIS A 664 -20.54 -3.01 17.71
C HIS A 664 -21.82 -3.14 18.57
N PHE A 665 -22.80 -2.25 18.38
CA PHE A 665 -24.12 -2.37 19.00
C PHE A 665 -25.01 -3.31 18.18
N ALA A 666 -25.87 -4.07 18.86
CA ALA A 666 -26.81 -4.97 18.21
C ALA A 666 -27.61 -4.23 17.13
N PRO A 667 -27.81 -4.81 15.91
CA PRO A 667 -28.42 -4.13 14.77
C PRO A 667 -29.82 -3.58 15.01
N ASP A 668 -30.50 -4.03 16.07
CA ASP A 668 -31.86 -3.66 16.45
C ASP A 668 -31.96 -2.40 17.33
N HIS A 669 -30.83 -1.83 17.78
CA HIS A 669 -30.76 -0.53 18.46
C HIS A 669 -30.47 0.59 17.46
N PRO A 670 -31.36 1.59 17.32
CA PRO A 670 -31.02 2.83 16.65
C PRO A 670 -29.84 3.51 17.35
N PHE A 671 -28.93 4.11 16.59
CA PHE A 671 -27.72 4.74 17.11
C PHE A 671 -27.57 6.15 16.55
N TYR A 672 -27.50 7.13 17.44
CA TYR A 672 -27.38 8.55 17.10
C TYR A 672 -26.12 9.13 17.72
N SER A 673 -25.45 10.01 16.99
CA SER A 673 -24.32 10.78 17.50
C SER A 673 -24.70 12.25 17.58
N ILE A 674 -24.37 12.90 18.70
CA ILE A 674 -24.64 14.33 18.89
C ILE A 674 -23.35 15.12 18.64
N ASN A 675 -23.37 15.99 17.63
CA ASN A 675 -22.23 16.84 17.30
C ASN A 675 -22.27 18.14 18.10
N ILE A 676 -21.35 18.33 19.04
CA ILE A 676 -21.29 19.52 19.88
C ILE A 676 -20.85 20.79 19.15
N PHE A 677 -20.19 20.66 17.99
CA PHE A 677 -19.63 21.78 17.21
C PHE A 677 -20.49 22.21 16.03
N GLY A 678 -21.62 21.52 15.81
CA GLY A 678 -22.48 21.74 14.67
C GLY A 678 -23.71 22.59 14.97
N ALA A 679 -23.69 23.47 15.99
CA ALA A 679 -24.77 24.43 16.27
C ALA A 679 -24.19 25.77 16.78
N THR A 680 -24.62 26.90 16.19
CA THR A 680 -24.13 28.26 16.44
C THR A 680 -24.42 28.68 17.88
N GLU A 681 -25.57 28.28 18.41
CA GLU A 681 -25.93 28.48 19.82
C GLU A 681 -25.00 27.72 20.79
N ARG A 682 -24.52 26.53 20.39
CA ARG A 682 -23.56 25.75 21.19
C ARG A 682 -22.15 26.31 21.12
N LEU A 683 -21.76 26.87 19.96
CA LEU A 683 -20.51 27.60 19.81
C LEU A 683 -20.48 28.87 20.68
N LEU A 684 -21.59 29.61 20.77
CA LEU A 684 -21.74 30.76 21.67
C LEU A 684 -21.79 30.33 23.16
N ALA A 685 -22.42 29.20 23.47
CA ALA A 685 -22.44 28.62 24.81
C ALA A 685 -21.05 28.09 25.24
N LEU A 686 -20.30 27.52 24.30
CA LEU A 686 -18.89 27.15 24.45
C LEU A 686 -18.07 28.40 24.75
N GLU A 687 -18.21 29.49 23.98
CA GLU A 687 -17.51 30.77 24.17
C GLU A 687 -17.82 31.46 25.51
N SER A 688 -18.99 31.21 26.10
CA SER A 688 -19.38 31.70 27.43
C SER A 688 -19.05 30.74 28.58
N GLY A 689 -18.49 29.57 28.29
CA GLY A 689 -18.06 28.58 29.30
C GLY A 689 -19.20 27.85 30.02
N SER A 690 -20.44 27.90 29.50
CA SER A 690 -21.60 27.31 30.16
C SER A 690 -21.88 25.88 29.67
N LEU A 691 -21.35 24.89 30.40
CA LEU A 691 -21.60 23.47 30.15
C LEU A 691 -23.10 23.12 30.16
N ARG A 692 -23.84 23.74 31.08
CA ARG A 692 -25.27 23.53 31.24
C ARG A 692 -26.08 23.96 30.01
N ALA A 693 -25.74 25.11 29.43
CA ALA A 693 -26.43 25.60 28.23
C ALA A 693 -26.19 24.69 27.01
N ILE A 694 -24.99 24.11 26.90
CA ILE A 694 -24.68 23.12 25.87
C ILE A 694 -25.51 21.85 26.08
N ALA A 695 -25.60 21.36 27.32
CA ALA A 695 -26.38 20.17 27.68
C ALA A 695 -27.88 20.34 27.40
N GLU A 696 -28.46 21.49 27.75
CA GLU A 696 -29.87 21.81 27.46
C GLU A 696 -30.16 21.83 25.96
N SER A 697 -29.26 22.42 25.16
CA SER A 697 -29.37 22.42 23.71
C SER A 697 -29.28 20.99 23.15
N CYS A 698 -28.31 20.17 23.61
CA CYS A 698 -28.19 18.77 23.18
C CYS A 698 -29.41 17.92 23.57
N THR A 699 -29.98 18.19 24.73
CA THR A 699 -31.20 17.53 25.21
C THR A 699 -32.40 17.84 24.32
N ASN A 700 -32.54 19.11 23.88
CA ASN A 700 -33.63 19.49 22.97
C ASN A 700 -33.57 18.72 21.65
N ASP A 701 -32.38 18.55 21.08
CA ASP A 701 -32.21 17.80 19.83
C ASP A 701 -32.52 16.32 20.01
N LEU A 702 -32.10 15.74 21.13
CA LEU A 702 -32.40 14.35 21.45
C LEU A 702 -33.92 14.11 21.52
N GLN A 703 -34.65 15.06 22.11
CA GLN A 703 -36.11 15.02 22.22
C GLN A 703 -36.84 15.16 20.88
N THR A 704 -36.18 15.61 19.80
CA THR A 704 -36.75 15.60 18.44
C THR A 704 -36.84 14.18 17.87
N VAL A 705 -35.97 13.27 18.32
CA VAL A 705 -35.93 11.86 17.89
C VAL A 705 -36.69 10.96 18.85
N GLN A 706 -36.53 11.19 20.16
CA GLN A 706 -37.23 10.44 21.19
C GLN A 706 -37.88 11.44 22.16
N PRO A 707 -39.18 11.76 21.99
CA PRO A 707 -39.85 12.77 22.82
C PRO A 707 -39.93 12.44 24.32
N HIS A 708 -39.93 11.14 24.67
CA HIS A 708 -40.02 10.65 26.06
C HIS A 708 -39.06 9.49 26.33
N GLY A 709 -38.61 9.39 27.57
CA GLY A 709 -37.76 8.31 28.07
C GLY A 709 -38.45 6.93 28.06
N PRO A 710 -37.71 5.85 28.38
CA PRO A 710 -36.37 5.87 28.94
C PRO A 710 -35.27 6.17 27.91
N TYR A 711 -34.32 7.04 28.28
CA TYR A 711 -33.18 7.44 27.46
C TYR A 711 -31.94 6.58 27.75
N HIS A 712 -31.15 6.31 26.70
CA HIS A 712 -29.83 5.72 26.83
C HIS A 712 -28.78 6.70 26.26
N LEU A 713 -27.90 7.17 27.13
CA LEU A 713 -26.88 8.17 26.83
C LEU A 713 -25.47 7.58 27.03
N GLY A 714 -24.50 8.11 26.31
CA GLY A 714 -23.10 7.86 26.65
C GLY A 714 -22.14 8.87 26.05
N GLY A 715 -20.98 9.02 26.68
CA GLY A 715 -19.91 9.89 26.20
C GLY A 715 -18.54 9.23 26.32
N TYR A 716 -17.58 9.76 25.57
CA TYR A 716 -16.18 9.35 25.65
C TYR A 716 -15.30 10.50 26.13
N CYS A 717 -14.31 10.18 26.97
CA CYS A 717 -13.40 11.14 27.60
C CYS A 717 -14.20 12.26 28.28
N ASP A 718 -13.92 13.51 27.95
CA ASP A 718 -14.55 14.69 28.53
C ASP A 718 -16.01 14.88 28.11
N ASP A 719 -16.44 14.28 26.99
CA ASP A 719 -17.84 14.32 26.55
C ASP A 719 -18.77 13.50 27.46
N SER A 720 -18.19 12.62 28.28
CA SER A 720 -18.90 11.92 29.37
C SER A 720 -19.49 12.90 30.37
N LYS A 721 -18.84 14.04 30.62
CA LYS A 721 -19.34 15.08 31.52
C LYS A 721 -20.55 15.79 30.94
N LEU A 722 -20.55 16.01 29.62
CA LEU A 722 -21.70 16.54 28.92
C LEU A 722 -22.87 15.54 28.91
N ALA A 723 -22.59 14.24 28.75
CA ALA A 723 -23.60 13.19 28.89
C ALA A 723 -24.27 13.16 30.26
N PHE A 724 -23.47 13.38 31.31
CA PHE A 724 -23.97 13.50 32.68
C PHE A 724 -24.87 14.73 32.86
N GLU A 725 -24.44 15.90 32.39
CA GLU A 725 -25.26 17.12 32.45
C GLU A 725 -26.55 17.01 31.63
N MET A 726 -26.51 16.33 30.48
CA MET A 726 -27.71 16.01 29.70
C MET A 726 -28.67 15.09 30.46
N ALA A 727 -28.16 14.09 31.17
CA ALA A 727 -28.98 13.22 32.02
C ALA A 727 -29.68 14.02 33.12
N GLN A 728 -28.99 14.97 33.75
CA GLN A 728 -29.58 15.87 34.75
C GLN A 728 -30.67 16.76 34.14
N CYS A 729 -30.43 17.36 32.96
CA CYS A 729 -31.44 18.12 32.22
C CYS A 729 -32.70 17.31 31.94
N LEU A 730 -32.56 16.02 31.57
CA LEU A 730 -33.69 15.13 31.32
C LEU A 730 -34.45 14.77 32.61
N GLN A 731 -33.74 14.46 33.69
CA GLN A 731 -34.34 14.15 34.99
C GLN A 731 -35.12 15.34 35.56
N GLU A 732 -34.60 16.56 35.45
CA GLU A 732 -35.30 17.79 35.86
C GLU A 732 -36.57 18.05 35.02
N ARG A 733 -36.60 17.58 33.78
CA ARG A 733 -37.79 17.59 32.91
C ARG A 733 -38.78 16.45 33.21
N GLY A 734 -38.48 15.60 34.20
CA GLY A 734 -39.32 14.47 34.60
C GLY A 734 -39.17 13.23 33.73
N GLU A 735 -38.12 13.15 32.91
CA GLU A 735 -37.85 12.03 32.03
C GLU A 735 -36.93 10.98 32.68
N GLU A 736 -37.08 9.72 32.27
CA GLU A 736 -36.25 8.61 32.76
C GLU A 736 -34.99 8.43 31.88
N VAL A 737 -33.83 8.26 32.51
CA VAL A 737 -32.58 7.88 31.85
C VAL A 737 -32.22 6.48 32.33
N ALA A 738 -32.42 5.46 31.49
CA ALA A 738 -32.22 4.05 31.86
C ALA A 738 -30.77 3.58 31.70
N LEU A 739 -29.95 4.32 30.95
CA LEU A 739 -28.51 4.03 30.85
C LEU A 739 -27.75 5.33 30.64
N LEU A 740 -26.71 5.54 31.46
CA LEU A 740 -25.68 6.54 31.24
C LEU A 740 -24.31 5.86 31.22
N ALA A 741 -23.66 5.86 30.06
CA ALA A 741 -22.38 5.19 29.85
C ALA A 741 -21.22 6.20 29.82
N PHE A 742 -20.17 5.93 30.61
CA PHE A 742 -18.93 6.71 30.60
C PHE A 742 -17.78 5.87 30.06
N ILE A 743 -17.08 6.40 29.06
CA ILE A 743 -15.96 5.71 28.40
C ILE A 743 -14.69 6.55 28.55
N ASP A 744 -13.68 6.05 29.27
CA ASP A 744 -12.37 6.73 29.49
C ASP A 744 -12.47 8.16 30.04
N ALA A 745 -13.46 8.44 30.90
CA ALA A 745 -13.71 9.77 31.45
C ALA A 745 -12.74 10.15 32.58
N ASN A 746 -12.14 11.35 32.51
CA ASN A 746 -11.36 11.92 33.61
C ASN A 746 -12.15 13.04 34.31
N TRP A 747 -12.53 12.82 35.57
CA TRP A 747 -13.39 13.76 36.31
C TRP A 747 -12.65 14.91 37.00
N GLU A 748 -11.30 14.90 37.05
CA GLU A 748 -10.52 15.88 37.84
C GLU A 748 -10.30 17.25 37.16
N ALA A 749 -10.63 17.41 35.87
CA ALA A 749 -10.37 18.66 35.14
C ALA A 749 -11.41 19.76 35.43
N GLU A 750 -10.96 21.00 35.71
CA GLU A 750 -11.82 22.17 35.94
C GLU A 750 -12.63 22.56 34.69
N VAL A 751 -13.75 23.27 34.86
CA VAL A 751 -14.61 23.74 33.74
C VAL A 751 -13.82 24.57 32.72
N ASN A 752 -12.79 25.30 33.15
CA ASN A 752 -11.89 26.07 32.28
C ASN A 752 -10.97 25.18 31.42
N ASP A 753 -10.63 23.98 31.88
CA ASP A 753 -9.84 23.00 31.11
C ASP A 753 -10.69 22.35 30.01
N LEU A 754 -11.99 22.12 30.27
CA LEU A 754 -12.95 21.60 29.27
C LEU A 754 -13.17 22.59 28.13
N HIS A 755 -13.33 23.87 28.47
CA HIS A 755 -13.41 24.94 27.48
C HIS A 755 -12.15 24.98 26.59
N SER A 756 -10.98 24.92 27.20
CA SER A 756 -9.69 24.89 26.50
C SER A 756 -9.50 23.63 25.65
N HIS A 757 -9.98 22.47 26.14
CA HIS A 757 -9.95 21.19 25.43
C HIS A 757 -10.83 21.20 24.18
N TRP A 758 -12.09 21.66 24.29
CA TRP A 758 -13.00 21.76 23.14
C TRP A 758 -12.58 22.86 22.15
N ALA A 759 -12.00 23.96 22.63
CA ALA A 759 -11.38 24.97 21.76
C ALA A 759 -10.18 24.41 20.97
N ASN A 760 -9.38 23.53 21.59
CA ASN A 760 -8.29 22.83 20.91
C ASN A 760 -8.82 21.78 19.91
N LEU A 761 -9.85 21.01 20.25
CA LEU A 761 -10.48 20.04 19.35
C LEU A 761 -11.11 20.73 18.11
N ARG A 762 -11.69 21.92 18.26
CA ARG A 762 -12.15 22.74 17.12
C ARG A 762 -11.01 23.10 16.15
N ASN A 763 -9.78 23.25 16.64
CA ASN A 763 -8.62 23.68 15.85
C ASN A 763 -7.80 22.51 15.28
N PHE A 764 -8.03 21.27 15.71
CA PHE A 764 -7.33 20.07 15.25
C PHE A 764 -8.19 19.26 14.28
N GLY A 765 -7.67 18.98 13.08
CA GLY A 765 -8.33 18.14 12.07
C GLY A 765 -8.51 16.68 12.53
N LEU A 766 -9.54 16.03 11.97
CA LEU A 766 -10.06 14.71 12.36
C LEU A 766 -9.07 13.53 12.33
N SER A 767 -7.88 13.66 11.73
CA SER A 767 -6.93 12.56 11.52
C SER A 767 -6.18 12.13 12.79
N TYR A 768 -5.87 13.05 13.71
CA TYR A 768 -5.05 12.76 14.89
C TYR A 768 -5.80 11.97 15.98
N LEU A 769 -7.13 12.05 16.03
CA LEU A 769 -7.93 11.27 16.97
C LEU A 769 -8.09 9.81 16.54
N GLY A 770 -8.10 9.49 15.24
CA GLY A 770 -8.29 8.13 14.74
C GLY A 770 -7.21 7.12 15.19
N GLU A 771 -5.93 7.52 15.15
CA GLU A 771 -4.80 6.66 15.54
C GLU A 771 -4.68 6.44 17.05
N LYS A 772 -4.97 7.48 17.85
CA LYS A 772 -4.99 7.38 19.32
C LYS A 772 -6.14 6.51 19.83
N VAL A 773 -7.21 6.38 19.05
CA VAL A 773 -8.39 5.59 19.40
C VAL A 773 -8.24 4.14 19.00
N ARG A 774 -7.71 3.85 17.80
CA ARG A 774 -7.39 2.49 17.38
C ARG A 774 -6.44 1.81 18.39
N SER A 775 -5.35 2.49 18.75
CA SER A 775 -4.40 1.99 19.75
C SER A 775 -4.98 1.84 21.17
N LYS A 776 -5.97 2.64 21.57
CA LYS A 776 -6.64 2.52 22.88
C LYS A 776 -7.70 1.43 22.90
N VAL A 777 -8.43 1.21 21.80
CA VAL A 777 -9.37 0.09 21.65
C VAL A 777 -8.61 -1.24 21.65
N GLU A 778 -7.47 -1.30 20.98
CA GLU A 778 -6.54 -2.44 20.99
C GLU A 778 -5.96 -2.70 22.40
N MET A 779 -5.59 -1.64 23.14
CA MET A 779 -5.11 -1.75 24.53
C MET A 779 -6.19 -2.29 25.49
N VAL A 780 -7.47 -1.92 25.30
CA VAL A 780 -8.59 -2.41 26.11
C VAL A 780 -8.89 -3.89 25.82
N GLN A 781 -8.76 -4.33 24.56
CA GLN A 781 -8.88 -5.75 24.19
C GLN A 781 -7.75 -6.60 24.80
N HIS A 782 -6.52 -6.10 24.80
CA HIS A 782 -5.34 -6.80 25.31
C HIS A 782 -5.27 -6.89 26.85
N GLN A 783 -5.81 -5.91 27.59
CA GLN A 783 -5.80 -5.90 29.07
C GLN A 783 -6.98 -6.65 29.73
N LEU A 784 -7.93 -7.15 28.95
CA LEU A 784 -9.12 -7.85 29.48
C LEU A 784 -9.14 -9.35 29.14
N GLY A 785 -8.47 -9.81 28.08
CA GLY A 785 -8.44 -11.23 27.74
C GLY A 785 -9.83 -11.83 27.43
N VAL A 786 -10.82 -10.99 27.09
CA VAL A 786 -12.20 -11.41 26.82
C VAL A 786 -12.61 -10.93 25.43
N THR A 787 -12.95 -11.85 24.53
CA THR A 787 -13.53 -11.51 23.22
C THR A 787 -14.96 -10.97 23.40
N TRP A 788 -15.40 -10.06 22.53
CA TRP A 788 -16.73 -9.43 22.58
C TRP A 788 -17.90 -10.44 22.54
N GLN A 789 -17.67 -11.64 21.99
CA GLN A 789 -18.62 -12.75 22.05
C GLN A 789 -18.79 -13.32 23.48
N SER A 790 -17.75 -13.28 24.31
CA SER A 790 -17.82 -13.63 25.73
C SER A 790 -18.57 -12.56 26.55
N TRP A 791 -18.51 -11.28 26.14
CA TRP A 791 -19.30 -10.18 26.73
C TRP A 791 -20.82 -10.40 26.58
N ILE A 792 -21.27 -10.86 25.40
CA ILE A 792 -22.67 -11.23 25.14
C ILE A 792 -23.07 -12.51 25.91
N SER A 793 -22.14 -13.45 26.10
CA SER A 793 -22.38 -14.66 26.88
C SER A 793 -22.51 -14.38 28.38
N HIS A 794 -21.70 -13.46 28.94
CA HIS A 794 -21.81 -12.97 30.31
C HIS A 794 -23.10 -12.18 30.53
N PHE A 795 -23.53 -11.38 29.54
CA PHE A 795 -24.79 -10.64 29.58
C PHE A 795 -26.03 -11.56 29.59
N ARG A 796 -25.93 -12.80 29.05
CA ARG A 796 -26.99 -13.82 29.15
C ARG A 796 -26.89 -14.69 30.41
N GLN A 797 -25.72 -14.80 31.04
CA GLN A 797 -25.50 -15.58 32.26
C GLN A 797 -25.72 -14.78 33.56
N ALA A 798 -25.71 -13.45 33.52
CA ALA A 798 -25.86 -12.57 34.70
C ALA A 798 -27.29 -12.50 35.31
N GLN A 799 -28.10 -13.55 35.18
CA GLN A 799 -29.35 -13.73 35.94
C GLN A 799 -29.17 -14.56 37.22
N GLY A 800 -27.94 -14.66 37.75
CA GLY A 800 -27.71 -15.28 39.06
C GLY A 800 -26.28 -15.06 39.55
N GLU A 801 -26.15 -14.14 40.51
CA GLU A 801 -25.11 -14.02 41.57
C GLU A 801 -23.63 -13.94 41.12
N GLU A 802 -22.77 -12.97 41.49
CA GLU A 802 -22.75 -11.87 42.45
C GLU A 802 -22.09 -10.65 41.75
N ALA A 803 -22.85 -9.58 41.51
CA ALA A 803 -22.32 -8.26 41.27
C ALA A 803 -22.59 -7.45 42.54
N THR A 804 -21.56 -6.89 43.17
CA THR A 804 -21.75 -5.97 44.30
C THR A 804 -22.56 -4.76 43.82
N GLU A 805 -23.80 -4.73 44.29
CA GLU A 805 -24.82 -3.71 44.05
C GLU A 805 -24.33 -2.35 44.57
N VAL A 806 -24.17 -1.39 43.68
CA VAL A 806 -24.26 0.04 43.99
C VAL A 806 -25.39 0.57 43.10
N GLY A 807 -26.39 1.18 43.72
CA GLY A 807 -27.74 1.43 43.19
C GLY A 807 -27.86 1.80 41.71
N ARG A 808 -28.84 1.15 41.05
CA ARG A 808 -29.49 1.44 39.76
C ARG A 808 -28.62 2.02 38.62
N ASP A 809 -28.28 1.11 37.69
CA ASP A 809 -28.09 1.33 36.25
C ASP A 809 -27.00 2.31 35.76
N ILE A 810 -25.81 2.27 36.37
CA ILE A 810 -24.59 2.89 35.81
C ILE A 810 -23.56 1.80 35.47
N LEU A 811 -23.16 1.73 34.19
CA LEU A 811 -22.16 0.77 33.70
C LEU A 811 -20.83 1.51 33.39
N LEU A 812 -19.83 1.34 34.26
CA LEU A 812 -18.52 2.02 34.24
C LEU A 812 -17.40 1.14 33.65
N LEU A 813 -16.67 1.62 32.64
CA LEU A 813 -15.54 0.90 32.01
C LEU A 813 -14.18 1.61 32.26
N ARG A 814 -13.60 1.33 33.44
CA ARG A 814 -12.16 1.27 33.90
C ARG A 814 -11.33 2.51 34.37
N ARG A 815 -10.32 2.13 35.20
CA ARG A 815 -9.34 2.84 36.09
C ARG A 815 -9.92 3.61 37.30
N TYR A 816 -10.14 2.85 38.37
CA TYR A 816 -10.52 3.33 39.70
C TYR A 816 -9.28 3.68 40.54
N ASN A 817 -9.26 4.87 41.15
CA ASN A 817 -8.41 5.19 42.28
C ASN A 817 -9.31 5.24 43.52
N ALA A 818 -9.19 4.26 44.42
CA ALA A 818 -10.12 4.02 45.54
C ALA A 818 -10.23 5.18 46.55
N ALA A 819 -9.39 6.21 46.45
CA ALA A 819 -9.37 7.36 47.36
C ALA A 819 -10.54 8.35 47.13
N THR A 820 -11.09 8.43 45.91
CA THR A 820 -12.03 9.52 45.54
C THR A 820 -13.50 9.17 45.80
N ALA A 821 -13.87 7.88 45.77
CA ALA A 821 -15.23 7.41 46.09
C ALA A 821 -15.65 7.71 47.54
N ALA A 822 -14.68 7.90 48.44
CA ALA A 822 -14.91 8.27 49.83
C ALA A 822 -15.24 9.78 50.01
N HIS A 823 -15.04 10.61 48.99
CA HIS A 823 -15.14 12.07 49.13
C HIS A 823 -16.32 12.73 48.41
N GLN A 824 -16.97 12.06 47.44
CA GLN A 824 -18.16 12.60 46.76
C GLN A 824 -19.18 11.51 46.38
N PRO A 825 -19.85 10.88 47.36
CA PRO A 825 -20.83 9.81 47.12
C PRO A 825 -22.11 10.27 46.39
N GLN A 826 -22.36 11.57 46.28
CA GLN A 826 -23.54 12.12 45.58
C GLN A 826 -23.44 12.06 44.04
N ILE A 827 -22.25 11.78 43.48
CA ILE A 827 -22.04 11.75 42.03
C ILE A 827 -22.41 10.39 41.43
N PHE A 828 -22.52 9.34 42.25
CA PHE A 828 -22.76 7.94 41.84
C PHE A 828 -24.06 7.34 42.43
N ALA A 829 -24.89 8.16 43.07
CA ALA A 829 -26.23 7.80 43.55
C ALA A 829 -27.26 8.50 42.66
#